data_AF-A0A521GLP1-F1
#
_entry.id   AF-A0A521GLP1-F1
#
_cell.length_a   1.000
_cell.length_b   1.000
_cell.length_c   1.000
_cell.angle_alpha   90.00
_cell.angle_beta   90.00
_cell.angle_gamma   90.00
#
_symmetry.space_group_name_H-M   'P 1'
#
loop_
_entity.id
_entity.type
_entity.pdbx_description
1 polymer ?
#
loop_
_entity_poly.entity_id
_entity_poly.type
_entity_poly.pdbx_seq_one_letter_code
_entity_poly.pdbx_strand_id
1 'polypeptide(L)'
;MARILRDLLDAEEPIFSLSIQQLERASGNAGEDARLIGEISEKMAGVMRHLRLHPHETRGIELYHALLNKVKADNERVTKLIGGSDPDDVNEMVPLMVAAVEKMNINRKVWVLKHAVAKEFLKKMPPRKLMAHLGYRSIDSMLKHEDIDEIYTALRFSEGAEWLNKYNELFRTVKPGDFETRDIRIVVMDHHKYVDLAEHFVEKKLHNITHTKEMGVIVVVPMHHRRMRGITLKSLPLIFHYINEIRLYSSFFKLNQVKAHFGDVVVQTLIADPGNVSQMAGHNVHWRVIQRYFGKLKDEAHPEAFEPHVHPEDLHWRRAEELLAELDPEMAFWREMDYVGKLYDGAPVVVNLMDVSLSYSNEISYAGRYVYHFRESLWNEIFMRYMGKKNLETQVLQQLDNDMVAPEKLPLPKPTKSEIIERKQRDSHVEMRRRMIDAAEGRLIGVAEEFARAFDILQRYEKIVTIFGSARTSERTREYKDAYEIASRFVARGYAVMTGGGGGIMEAANRGASESGGDSIGFNITLPTEQHLNPYVTENYQFQHFFGRKVAMTLQMSAYIYCPGGFGTLDELFEIVTLQQTGKIPRVPIILFGSKFWNPMMKYVEKVFLREYKTITASDLKLFTITDDIDEVIRQVVKHEKDKHQDPKGAVPGSEKSRSTK
;
A
#
# COMPACT_ATOMS: atom_id res chain seq x y z
N MET A 1 -24.66 -14.14 12.41
CA MET A 1 -24.85 -15.24 11.42
C MET A 1 -23.55 -15.99 11.14
N ALA A 2 -22.40 -15.37 11.40
CA ALA A 2 -21.12 -15.87 11.90
C ALA A 2 -20.81 -17.37 11.75
N ARG A 3 -21.62 -18.29 12.28
CA ARG A 3 -21.43 -19.74 12.18
C ARG A 3 -21.08 -20.24 10.77
N ILE A 4 -21.63 -19.66 9.70
CA ILE A 4 -21.26 -20.08 8.33
C ILE A 4 -19.82 -19.68 8.00
N LEU A 5 -19.39 -18.46 8.35
CA LEU A 5 -18.00 -18.02 8.18
C LEU A 5 -17.06 -18.83 9.06
N ARG A 6 -17.43 -19.07 10.32
CA ARG A 6 -16.72 -19.97 11.24
C ARG A 6 -16.53 -21.36 10.62
N ASP A 7 -17.58 -21.97 10.11
CA ASP A 7 -17.54 -23.34 9.57
C ASP A 7 -16.75 -23.40 8.24
N LEU A 8 -16.71 -22.32 7.44
CA LEU A 8 -15.84 -22.19 6.26
C LEU A 8 -14.35 -22.03 6.65
N LEU A 9 -14.08 -21.21 7.67
CA LEU A 9 -12.74 -20.94 8.20
C LEU A 9 -12.20 -22.05 9.11
N ASP A 10 -13.09 -22.91 9.64
CA ASP A 10 -12.78 -23.98 10.60
C ASP A 10 -12.26 -23.41 11.94
N ALA A 11 -12.82 -22.26 12.32
CA ALA A 11 -12.34 -21.45 13.44
C ALA A 11 -13.02 -21.81 14.78
N GLU A 12 -12.26 -21.74 15.87
CA GLU A 12 -12.74 -22.11 17.21
C GLU A 12 -13.69 -21.07 17.83
N GLU A 13 -14.61 -21.56 18.68
CA GLU A 13 -15.51 -20.73 19.50
C GLU A 13 -15.12 -20.84 20.98
N PRO A 14 -15.22 -19.76 21.77
CA PRO A 14 -15.88 -18.49 21.45
C PRO A 14 -15.00 -17.46 20.72
N ILE A 15 -13.76 -17.81 20.37
CA ILE A 15 -12.76 -16.88 19.83
C ILE A 15 -13.29 -16.19 18.57
N PHE A 16 -13.78 -16.95 17.59
CA PHE A 16 -14.32 -16.39 16.35
C PHE A 16 -15.47 -15.39 16.59
N SER A 17 -16.52 -15.79 17.33
CA SER A 17 -17.66 -14.90 17.60
C SER A 17 -17.27 -13.67 18.43
N LEU A 18 -16.27 -13.78 19.33
CA LEU A 18 -15.74 -12.63 20.07
C LEU A 18 -14.95 -11.67 19.16
N SER A 19 -14.13 -12.19 18.24
CA SER A 19 -13.37 -11.38 17.30
C SER A 19 -14.27 -10.60 16.34
N ILE A 20 -15.33 -11.23 15.80
CA ILE A 20 -16.33 -10.53 14.99
C ILE A 20 -17.02 -9.41 15.79
N GLN A 21 -17.42 -9.67 17.04
CA GLN A 21 -18.01 -8.63 17.90
C GLN A 21 -17.03 -7.49 18.25
N GLN A 22 -15.73 -7.76 18.32
CA GLN A 22 -14.71 -6.73 18.52
C GLN A 22 -14.56 -5.86 17.26
N LEU A 23 -14.49 -6.48 16.07
CA LEU A 23 -14.47 -5.79 14.79
C LEU A 23 -15.71 -4.91 14.58
N GLU A 24 -16.91 -5.41 14.90
CA GLU A 24 -18.16 -4.62 14.88
C GLU A 24 -18.07 -3.39 15.79
N ARG A 25 -17.58 -3.55 17.02
CA ARG A 25 -17.47 -2.45 18.00
C ARG A 25 -16.37 -1.44 17.67
N ALA A 26 -15.28 -1.89 17.05
CA ALA A 26 -14.15 -1.04 16.66
C ALA A 26 -14.45 -0.22 15.40
N SER A 27 -15.15 -0.82 14.43
CA SER A 27 -15.51 -0.17 13.16
C SER A 27 -16.83 0.62 13.20
N GLY A 28 -17.78 0.20 14.04
CA GLY A 28 -19.18 0.65 13.99
C GLY A 28 -20.01 -0.01 12.86
N ASN A 29 -19.40 -0.86 12.04
CA ASN A 29 -20.05 -1.49 10.88
C ASN A 29 -20.77 -2.79 11.30
N ALA A 30 -21.93 -2.68 11.96
CA ALA A 30 -22.68 -3.85 12.42
C ALA A 30 -23.23 -4.72 11.27
N GLY A 31 -23.14 -6.05 11.41
CA GLY A 31 -23.73 -7.01 10.48
C GLY A 31 -23.11 -7.06 9.09
N GLU A 32 -21.80 -6.81 8.95
CA GLU A 32 -21.07 -7.14 7.72
C GLU A 32 -20.94 -8.67 7.53
N ASP A 33 -20.87 -9.46 8.61
CA ASP A 33 -20.84 -10.94 8.57
C ASP A 33 -22.02 -11.52 7.76
N ALA A 34 -23.24 -11.07 8.05
CA ALA A 34 -24.45 -11.52 7.41
C ALA A 34 -24.53 -11.09 5.94
N ARG A 35 -23.95 -9.92 5.62
CA ARG A 35 -23.88 -9.40 4.25
C ARG A 35 -22.86 -10.16 3.41
N LEU A 36 -21.68 -10.45 3.97
CA LEU A 36 -20.67 -11.31 3.35
C LEU A 36 -21.18 -12.74 3.13
N ILE A 37 -21.88 -13.34 4.10
CA ILE A 37 -22.53 -14.66 3.94
C ILE A 37 -23.54 -14.65 2.78
N GLY A 38 -24.35 -13.59 2.67
CA GLY A 38 -25.29 -13.41 1.56
C GLY A 38 -24.58 -13.33 0.21
N GLU A 39 -23.53 -12.51 0.12
CA GLU A 39 -22.77 -12.31 -1.11
C GLU A 39 -21.97 -13.55 -1.54
N ILE A 40 -21.33 -14.27 -0.62
CA ILE A 40 -20.68 -15.56 -0.91
C ILE A 40 -21.72 -16.56 -1.44
N SER A 41 -22.93 -16.58 -0.86
CA SER A 41 -24.01 -17.45 -1.32
C SER A 41 -24.50 -17.08 -2.74
N GLU A 42 -24.61 -15.79 -3.03
CA GLU A 42 -24.99 -15.28 -4.36
C GLU A 42 -23.90 -15.56 -5.42
N LYS A 43 -22.63 -15.24 -5.12
CA LYS A 43 -21.47 -15.54 -5.97
C LYS A 43 -21.34 -17.03 -6.24
N MET A 44 -21.46 -17.88 -5.21
CA MET A 44 -21.42 -19.34 -5.36
C MET A 44 -22.56 -19.87 -6.24
N ALA A 45 -23.79 -19.33 -6.10
CA ALA A 45 -24.90 -19.69 -6.96
C ALA A 45 -24.69 -19.19 -8.41
N GLY A 46 -24.01 -18.05 -8.60
CA GLY A 46 -23.55 -17.56 -9.90
C GLY A 46 -22.53 -18.50 -10.56
N VAL A 47 -21.52 -18.92 -9.81
CA VAL A 47 -20.50 -19.90 -10.22
C VAL A 47 -21.14 -21.21 -10.64
N MET A 48 -22.08 -21.75 -9.84
CA MET A 48 -22.83 -22.96 -10.21
C MET A 48 -23.58 -22.79 -11.53
N ARG A 49 -24.33 -21.70 -11.72
CA ARG A 49 -25.03 -21.42 -12.98
C ARG A 49 -24.08 -21.30 -14.17
N HIS A 50 -22.93 -20.65 -14.01
CA HIS A 50 -21.90 -20.54 -15.06
C HIS A 50 -21.31 -21.92 -15.42
N LEU A 51 -21.06 -22.78 -14.43
CA LEU A 51 -20.62 -24.17 -14.61
C LEU A 51 -21.75 -25.12 -15.08
N ARG A 52 -22.96 -24.59 -15.36
CA ARG A 52 -24.17 -25.34 -15.77
C ARG A 52 -24.68 -26.34 -14.72
N LEU A 53 -24.44 -26.03 -13.45
CA LEU A 53 -24.84 -26.78 -12.27
C LEU A 53 -26.05 -26.12 -11.58
N HIS A 54 -26.95 -26.91 -10.99
CA HIS A 54 -28.17 -26.40 -10.36
C HIS A 54 -27.95 -26.08 -8.87
N PRO A 55 -28.04 -24.81 -8.40
CA PRO A 55 -27.48 -24.40 -7.10
C PRO A 55 -28.02 -25.09 -5.84
N HIS A 56 -29.19 -25.73 -5.93
CA HIS A 56 -29.88 -26.40 -4.82
C HIS A 56 -29.73 -27.93 -4.83
N GLU A 57 -29.33 -28.53 -5.95
CA GLU A 57 -29.23 -30.00 -6.12
C GLU A 57 -27.78 -30.48 -6.25
N THR A 58 -26.86 -29.62 -6.70
CA THR A 58 -25.44 -29.95 -6.89
C THR A 58 -24.76 -30.35 -5.59
N ARG A 59 -24.17 -31.55 -5.59
CA ARG A 59 -23.35 -32.13 -4.53
C ARG A 59 -21.93 -31.55 -4.60
N GLY A 60 -21.22 -31.50 -3.45
CA GLY A 60 -19.88 -30.90 -3.40
C GLY A 60 -18.86 -31.59 -4.29
N ILE A 61 -18.96 -32.92 -4.45
CA ILE A 61 -18.16 -33.72 -5.38
C ILE A 61 -18.35 -33.30 -6.85
N GLU A 62 -19.57 -32.92 -7.26
CA GLU A 62 -19.88 -32.49 -8.63
C GLU A 62 -19.33 -31.07 -8.89
N LEU A 63 -19.53 -30.17 -7.92
CA LEU A 63 -18.96 -28.83 -7.96
C LEU A 63 -17.42 -28.87 -8.03
N TYR A 64 -16.79 -29.71 -7.20
CA TYR A 64 -15.34 -29.88 -7.17
C TYR A 64 -14.79 -30.34 -8.53
N HIS A 65 -15.35 -31.40 -9.11
CA HIS A 65 -14.91 -31.86 -10.43
C HIS A 65 -15.23 -30.85 -11.55
N ALA A 66 -16.31 -30.08 -11.47
CA ALA A 66 -16.58 -29.01 -12.42
C ALA A 66 -15.57 -27.85 -12.34
N LEU A 67 -15.12 -27.48 -11.14
CA LEU A 67 -14.07 -26.48 -10.93
C LEU A 67 -12.70 -26.98 -11.44
N LEU A 68 -12.34 -28.23 -11.18
CA LEU A 68 -11.14 -28.86 -11.76
C LEU A 68 -11.20 -28.89 -13.30
N ASN A 69 -12.38 -29.13 -13.89
CA ASN A 69 -12.58 -29.08 -15.34
C ASN A 69 -12.53 -27.65 -15.91
N LYS A 70 -12.98 -26.63 -15.15
CA LYS A 70 -12.82 -25.20 -15.53
C LYS A 70 -11.35 -24.83 -15.56
N VAL A 71 -10.57 -25.16 -14.51
CA VAL A 71 -9.11 -24.96 -14.51
C VAL A 71 -8.43 -25.69 -15.67
N LYS A 72 -8.83 -26.93 -15.98
CA LYS A 72 -8.30 -27.65 -17.15
C LYS A 72 -8.53 -26.87 -18.46
N ALA A 73 -9.78 -26.50 -18.73
CA ALA A 73 -10.15 -25.80 -19.96
C ALA A 73 -9.49 -24.41 -20.05
N ASP A 74 -9.36 -23.72 -18.92
CA ASP A 74 -8.66 -22.43 -18.83
C ASP A 74 -7.15 -22.60 -19.08
N ASN A 75 -6.50 -23.61 -18.48
CA ASN A 75 -5.08 -23.88 -18.68
C ASN A 75 -4.77 -24.22 -20.15
N GLU A 76 -5.59 -25.07 -20.77
CA GLU A 76 -5.49 -25.39 -22.20
C GLU A 76 -5.69 -24.16 -23.11
N ARG A 77 -6.52 -23.19 -22.70
CA ARG A 77 -6.76 -21.95 -23.45
C ARG A 77 -5.62 -20.95 -23.28
N VAL A 78 -5.19 -20.68 -22.04
CA VAL A 78 -4.08 -19.76 -21.75
C VAL A 78 -2.77 -20.28 -22.36
N THR A 79 -2.52 -21.61 -22.33
CA THR A 79 -1.39 -22.25 -23.04
C THR A 79 -1.37 -21.85 -24.52
N LYS A 80 -2.49 -22.01 -25.23
CA LYS A 80 -2.59 -21.68 -26.65
C LYS A 80 -2.44 -20.18 -26.91
N LEU A 81 -2.96 -19.33 -26.03
CA LEU A 81 -2.81 -17.87 -26.12
C LEU A 81 -1.36 -17.40 -25.96
N ILE A 82 -0.56 -18.06 -25.11
CA ILE A 82 0.88 -17.79 -24.97
C ILE A 82 1.75 -18.57 -25.97
N GLY A 83 1.14 -19.30 -26.90
CA GLY A 83 1.80 -19.95 -28.04
C GLY A 83 2.29 -21.38 -27.80
N GLY A 84 1.91 -22.01 -26.68
CA GLY A 84 2.31 -23.38 -26.34
C GLY A 84 1.42 -24.46 -26.96
N SER A 85 2.01 -25.62 -27.22
CA SER A 85 1.37 -26.78 -27.84
C SER A 85 1.04 -27.90 -26.83
N ASP A 86 1.92 -28.18 -25.87
CA ASP A 86 1.67 -29.12 -24.77
C ASP A 86 1.43 -28.38 -23.44
N PRO A 87 0.20 -28.38 -22.88
CA PRO A 87 -0.15 -27.64 -21.66
C PRO A 87 0.51 -28.15 -20.38
N ASP A 88 1.24 -29.27 -20.45
CA ASP A 88 1.91 -29.89 -19.31
C ASP A 88 3.45 -30.01 -19.48
N ASP A 89 4.06 -29.67 -20.64
CA ASP A 89 5.53 -29.73 -20.78
C ASP A 89 6.22 -28.53 -20.11
N VAL A 90 7.11 -28.82 -19.17
CA VAL A 90 7.76 -27.79 -18.34
C VAL A 90 8.76 -26.96 -19.15
N ASN A 91 9.41 -27.57 -20.15
CA ASN A 91 10.46 -26.94 -20.94
C ASN A 91 9.88 -26.06 -22.05
N GLU A 92 8.72 -26.41 -22.60
CA GLU A 92 7.95 -25.57 -23.51
C GLU A 92 7.30 -24.40 -22.74
N MET A 93 6.56 -24.71 -21.67
CA MET A 93 5.67 -23.71 -21.06
C MET A 93 6.39 -22.67 -20.19
N VAL A 94 7.54 -22.98 -19.58
CA VAL A 94 8.27 -22.01 -18.73
C VAL A 94 8.77 -20.80 -19.53
N PRO A 95 9.52 -20.93 -20.65
CA PRO A 95 9.95 -19.79 -21.46
C PRO A 95 8.77 -18.99 -22.02
N LEU A 96 7.68 -19.66 -22.41
CA LEU A 96 6.48 -19.00 -22.94
C LEU A 96 5.73 -18.18 -21.89
N MET A 97 5.60 -18.68 -20.65
CA MET A 97 5.03 -17.91 -19.54
C MET A 97 5.85 -16.67 -19.23
N VAL A 98 7.18 -16.79 -19.14
CA VAL A 98 8.07 -15.63 -18.90
C VAL A 98 7.90 -14.61 -20.04
N ALA A 99 8.03 -15.06 -21.29
CA ALA A 99 7.90 -14.19 -22.46
C ALA A 99 6.48 -13.59 -22.64
N ALA A 100 5.43 -14.16 -22.05
CA ALA A 100 4.11 -13.56 -21.99
C ALA A 100 4.06 -12.42 -20.95
N VAL A 101 4.49 -12.68 -19.71
CA VAL A 101 4.53 -11.68 -18.63
C VAL A 101 5.41 -10.48 -19.00
N GLU A 102 6.52 -10.70 -19.70
CA GLU A 102 7.41 -9.60 -20.13
C GLU A 102 6.81 -8.69 -21.21
N LYS A 103 5.84 -9.17 -21.99
CA LYS A 103 5.12 -8.40 -23.02
C LYS A 103 3.92 -7.61 -22.47
N MET A 104 3.41 -7.98 -21.29
CA MET A 104 2.29 -7.27 -20.67
C MET A 104 2.72 -5.89 -20.15
N ASN A 105 1.82 -4.92 -20.21
CA ASN A 105 2.08 -3.53 -19.78
C ASN A 105 2.03 -3.36 -18.25
N ILE A 106 2.73 -4.24 -17.53
CA ILE A 106 2.76 -4.26 -16.07
C ILE A 106 3.88 -3.34 -15.60
N ASN A 107 3.57 -2.41 -14.69
CA ASN A 107 4.60 -1.62 -14.01
C ASN A 107 5.47 -2.55 -13.15
N ARG A 108 6.67 -2.86 -13.64
CA ARG A 108 7.70 -3.69 -12.98
C ARG A 108 8.78 -2.87 -12.26
N LYS A 109 8.68 -1.54 -12.19
CA LYS A 109 9.70 -0.68 -11.55
C LYS A 109 9.70 -0.86 -10.03
N VAL A 110 10.90 -1.12 -9.48
CA VAL A 110 11.16 -1.39 -8.06
C VAL A 110 12.48 -0.79 -7.61
N TRP A 111 12.58 -0.43 -6.33
CA TRP A 111 13.79 0.07 -5.68
C TRP A 111 14.35 -1.01 -4.75
N VAL A 112 15.45 -1.64 -5.17
CA VAL A 112 15.96 -2.91 -4.63
C VAL A 112 17.48 -2.90 -4.50
N LEU A 113 18.06 -3.88 -3.80
CA LEU A 113 19.50 -3.92 -3.52
C LEU A 113 20.32 -4.02 -4.82
N LYS A 114 21.37 -3.20 -4.92
CA LYS A 114 22.32 -3.24 -6.03
C LYS A 114 23.04 -4.59 -6.10
N HIS A 115 23.16 -5.13 -7.31
CA HIS A 115 23.93 -6.36 -7.57
C HIS A 115 25.39 -6.28 -7.06
N ALA A 116 25.99 -5.09 -7.10
CA ALA A 116 27.32 -4.85 -6.54
C ALA A 116 27.39 -5.12 -5.02
N VAL A 117 26.37 -4.70 -4.27
CA VAL A 117 26.32 -4.85 -2.80
C VAL A 117 26.03 -6.30 -2.42
N ALA A 118 25.14 -6.98 -3.16
CA ALA A 118 24.94 -8.43 -3.04
C ALA A 118 26.25 -9.21 -3.27
N LYS A 119 27.04 -8.84 -4.29
CA LYS A 119 28.36 -9.43 -4.55
C LYS A 119 29.34 -9.20 -3.41
N GLU A 120 29.37 -8.02 -2.80
CA GLU A 120 30.23 -7.76 -1.62
C GLU A 120 29.74 -8.50 -0.36
N PHE A 121 28.44 -8.75 -0.19
CA PHE A 121 27.93 -9.59 0.90
C PHE A 121 28.36 -11.05 0.74
N LEU A 122 28.28 -11.58 -0.48
CA LEU A 122 28.80 -12.92 -0.81
C LEU A 122 30.32 -13.04 -0.65
N LYS A 123 31.10 -11.96 -0.84
CA LYS A 123 32.54 -11.95 -0.53
C LYS A 123 32.82 -11.93 0.98
N LYS A 124 32.05 -11.16 1.76
CA LYS A 124 32.14 -11.14 3.24
C LYS A 124 31.81 -12.50 3.84
N MET A 125 30.83 -13.20 3.27
CA MET A 125 30.37 -14.51 3.74
C MET A 125 30.16 -15.48 2.55
N PRO A 126 31.23 -16.14 2.06
CA PRO A 126 31.13 -17.02 0.90
C PRO A 126 30.30 -18.28 1.16
N PRO A 127 29.35 -18.62 0.27
CA PRO A 127 28.50 -19.82 0.40
C PRO A 127 29.30 -21.07 -0.01
N ARG A 128 29.81 -21.81 0.98
CA ARG A 128 30.83 -22.85 0.76
C ARG A 128 30.26 -24.11 0.11
N LYS A 129 29.02 -24.47 0.40
CA LYS A 129 28.36 -25.64 -0.21
C LYS A 129 27.98 -25.33 -1.65
N LEU A 130 27.42 -24.14 -1.90
CA LEU A 130 27.09 -23.69 -3.26
C LEU A 130 28.34 -23.59 -4.14
N MET A 131 29.43 -23.01 -3.62
CA MET A 131 30.72 -22.97 -4.33
C MET A 131 31.25 -24.37 -4.64
N ALA A 132 31.16 -25.32 -3.70
CA ALA A 132 31.59 -26.70 -3.92
C ALA A 132 30.72 -27.43 -4.96
N HIS A 133 29.40 -27.27 -4.90
CA HIS A 133 28.43 -27.82 -5.86
C HIS A 133 28.69 -27.33 -7.29
N LEU A 134 28.92 -26.02 -7.45
CA LEU A 134 29.25 -25.38 -8.73
C LEU A 134 30.75 -25.53 -9.13
N GLY A 135 31.56 -26.26 -8.36
CA GLY A 135 32.97 -26.54 -8.67
C GLY A 135 33.97 -25.40 -8.43
N TYR A 136 33.55 -24.27 -7.85
CA TYR A 136 34.39 -23.09 -7.64
C TYR A 136 35.19 -23.13 -6.33
N ARG A 137 36.49 -22.82 -6.42
CA ARG A 137 37.40 -22.65 -5.25
C ARG A 137 37.57 -21.19 -4.81
N SER A 138 37.04 -20.23 -5.58
CA SER A 138 37.17 -18.78 -5.34
C SER A 138 35.83 -18.10 -5.59
N ILE A 139 35.43 -17.24 -4.65
CA ILE A 139 34.18 -16.49 -4.73
C ILE A 139 34.21 -15.50 -5.90
N ASP A 140 35.31 -14.77 -6.11
CA ASP A 140 35.48 -13.85 -7.25
C ASP A 140 35.43 -14.56 -8.60
N SER A 141 35.85 -15.82 -8.68
CA SER A 141 35.70 -16.64 -9.89
C SER A 141 34.22 -16.99 -10.14
N MET A 142 33.48 -17.41 -9.10
CA MET A 142 32.05 -17.71 -9.22
C MET A 142 31.24 -16.46 -9.60
N LEU A 143 31.43 -15.35 -8.89
CA LEU A 143 30.75 -14.07 -9.12
C LEU A 143 31.10 -13.39 -10.46
N LYS A 144 32.04 -13.95 -11.23
CA LYS A 144 32.42 -13.50 -12.58
C LYS A 144 31.74 -14.30 -13.70
N HIS A 145 31.42 -15.58 -13.47
CA HIS A 145 30.95 -16.49 -14.53
C HIS A 145 29.49 -16.97 -14.34
N GLU A 146 28.93 -16.83 -13.14
CA GLU A 146 27.53 -17.18 -12.81
C GLU A 146 26.65 -15.91 -12.68
N ASP A 147 25.34 -16.02 -12.94
CA ASP A 147 24.41 -14.90 -12.68
C ASP A 147 24.18 -14.77 -11.16
N ILE A 148 24.30 -13.53 -10.68
CA ILE A 148 24.15 -13.19 -9.27
C ILE A 148 22.76 -13.55 -8.72
N ASP A 149 21.73 -13.48 -9.55
CA ASP A 149 20.35 -13.73 -9.12
C ASP A 149 20.06 -15.23 -8.95
N GLU A 150 20.71 -16.08 -9.75
CA GLU A 150 20.70 -17.53 -9.54
C GLU A 150 21.46 -17.90 -8.27
N ILE A 151 22.71 -17.41 -8.13
CA ILE A 151 23.57 -17.64 -6.94
C ILE A 151 22.82 -17.26 -5.67
N TYR A 152 22.29 -16.04 -5.63
CA TYR A 152 21.64 -15.47 -4.45
C TYR A 152 20.36 -16.24 -4.10
N THR A 153 19.62 -16.75 -5.09
CA THR A 153 18.43 -17.59 -4.84
C THR A 153 18.83 -18.98 -4.36
N ALA A 154 19.88 -19.58 -4.94
CA ALA A 154 20.40 -20.90 -4.58
C ALA A 154 20.95 -20.98 -3.14
N LEU A 155 21.31 -19.85 -2.51
CA LEU A 155 21.64 -19.78 -1.07
C LEU A 155 20.56 -20.44 -0.20
N ARG A 156 19.29 -20.24 -0.56
CA ARG A 156 18.12 -20.69 0.18
C ARG A 156 17.96 -22.22 0.20
N PHE A 157 18.67 -22.92 -0.69
CA PHE A 157 18.61 -24.37 -0.86
C PHE A 157 19.95 -25.06 -0.48
N SER A 158 21.07 -24.33 -0.55
CA SER A 158 22.42 -24.85 -0.29
C SER A 158 22.89 -24.69 1.17
N GLU A 159 22.97 -23.46 1.67
CA GLU A 159 23.76 -23.19 2.88
C GLU A 159 23.04 -23.58 4.18
N GLY A 160 21.71 -23.46 4.23
CA GLY A 160 20.86 -23.87 5.35
C GLY A 160 20.57 -22.77 6.38
N ALA A 161 19.57 -22.99 7.24
CA ALA A 161 18.94 -21.95 8.06
C ALA A 161 19.91 -21.14 8.95
N GLU A 162 20.85 -21.79 9.64
CA GLU A 162 21.80 -21.09 10.52
C GLU A 162 22.72 -20.13 9.73
N TRP A 163 23.14 -20.54 8.52
CA TRP A 163 23.93 -19.70 7.63
C TRP A 163 23.08 -18.55 7.07
N LEU A 164 21.85 -18.82 6.65
CA LEU A 164 20.92 -17.82 6.12
C LEU A 164 20.58 -16.74 7.15
N ASN A 165 20.32 -17.10 8.40
CA ASN A 165 20.07 -16.13 9.48
C ASN A 165 21.30 -15.24 9.72
N LYS A 166 22.51 -15.81 9.72
CA LYS A 166 23.78 -15.06 9.84
C LYS A 166 24.10 -14.20 8.61
N TYR A 167 23.66 -14.61 7.42
CA TYR A 167 23.79 -13.85 6.18
C TYR A 167 22.82 -12.66 6.15
N ASN A 168 21.57 -12.87 6.60
CA ASN A 168 20.57 -11.80 6.72
C ASN A 168 21.04 -10.67 7.65
N GLU A 169 21.75 -10.97 8.75
CA GLU A 169 22.35 -9.96 9.63
C GLU A 169 23.32 -9.00 8.92
N LEU A 170 23.92 -9.37 7.77
CA LEU A 170 24.72 -8.44 6.96
C LEU A 170 23.90 -7.25 6.46
N PHE A 171 22.59 -7.41 6.26
CA PHE A 171 21.70 -6.36 5.79
C PHE A 171 21.55 -5.21 6.81
N ARG A 172 21.90 -5.37 8.10
CA ARG A 172 21.96 -4.24 9.05
C ARG A 172 22.91 -3.14 8.58
N THR A 173 23.87 -3.49 7.71
CA THR A 173 24.88 -2.56 7.19
C THR A 173 24.45 -1.76 5.95
N VAL A 174 23.29 -2.06 5.33
CA VAL A 174 22.85 -1.35 4.11
C VAL A 174 22.33 0.06 4.41
N LYS A 175 22.48 0.92 3.41
CA LYS A 175 22.04 2.32 3.38
C LYS A 175 21.16 2.55 2.15
N PRO A 176 20.39 3.64 2.08
CA PRO A 176 19.61 3.99 0.88
C PRO A 176 20.46 4.10 -0.40
N GLY A 177 21.75 4.46 -0.27
CA GLY A 177 22.70 4.50 -1.39
C GLY A 177 23.06 3.13 -1.98
N ASP A 178 22.77 2.04 -1.27
CA ASP A 178 23.04 0.65 -1.69
C ASP A 178 21.92 0.06 -2.55
N PHE A 179 20.83 0.81 -2.75
CA PHE A 179 19.65 0.42 -3.52
C PHE A 179 19.57 1.19 -4.85
N GLU A 180 18.97 0.58 -5.87
CA GLU A 180 18.77 1.14 -7.22
C GLU A 180 17.35 0.94 -7.71
N THR A 181 16.87 1.86 -8.57
CA THR A 181 15.59 1.71 -9.25
C THR A 181 15.80 0.96 -10.56
N ARG A 182 15.25 -0.25 -10.68
CA ARG A 182 15.24 -1.04 -11.93
C ARG A 182 13.93 -1.81 -12.08
N ASP A 183 13.80 -2.60 -13.13
CA ASP A 183 12.65 -3.51 -13.28
C ASP A 183 12.90 -4.84 -12.56
N ILE A 184 11.80 -5.51 -12.19
CA ILE A 184 11.81 -6.90 -11.74
C ILE A 184 12.30 -7.79 -12.88
N ARG A 185 13.40 -8.51 -12.62
CA ARG A 185 13.86 -9.60 -13.49
C ARG A 185 13.02 -10.86 -13.23
N ILE A 186 12.69 -11.60 -14.28
CA ILE A 186 12.19 -12.97 -14.18
C ILE A 186 13.29 -13.88 -14.73
N VAL A 187 13.86 -14.73 -13.89
CA VAL A 187 15.03 -15.57 -14.21
C VAL A 187 14.58 -17.03 -14.24
N VAL A 188 14.90 -17.75 -15.31
CA VAL A 188 14.81 -19.21 -15.36
C VAL A 188 16.18 -19.75 -14.96
N MET A 189 16.27 -20.45 -13.84
CA MET A 189 17.55 -20.99 -13.35
C MET A 189 18.05 -22.14 -14.23
N ASP A 190 19.37 -22.20 -14.44
CA ASP A 190 20.07 -23.25 -15.19
C ASP A 190 19.72 -24.65 -14.64
N HIS A 191 19.06 -25.44 -15.48
CA HIS A 191 18.61 -26.78 -15.12
C HIS A 191 19.77 -27.72 -14.77
N HIS A 192 20.89 -27.65 -15.48
CA HIS A 192 22.01 -28.57 -15.27
C HIS A 192 22.83 -28.22 -14.02
N LYS A 193 22.86 -26.94 -13.62
CA LYS A 193 23.55 -26.51 -12.39
C LYS A 193 22.74 -26.75 -11.12
N TYR A 194 21.43 -26.50 -11.16
CA TYR A 194 20.65 -26.31 -9.94
C TYR A 194 19.53 -27.33 -9.68
N VAL A 195 19.23 -28.27 -10.59
CA VAL A 195 18.08 -29.19 -10.42
C VAL A 195 18.20 -30.08 -9.18
N ASP A 196 19.33 -30.75 -8.96
CA ASP A 196 19.58 -31.61 -7.79
C ASP A 196 19.48 -30.81 -6.47
N LEU A 197 19.95 -29.56 -6.48
CA LEU A 197 19.92 -28.65 -5.33
C LEU A 197 18.49 -28.16 -5.02
N ALA A 198 17.65 -28.09 -6.05
CA ALA A 198 16.29 -27.58 -5.98
C ALA A 198 15.23 -28.64 -5.68
N GLU A 199 15.52 -29.93 -5.85
CA GLU A 199 14.55 -31.03 -5.77
C GLU A 199 13.69 -30.95 -4.49
N HIS A 200 14.34 -30.94 -3.32
CA HIS A 200 13.64 -30.86 -2.03
C HIS A 200 12.81 -29.58 -1.84
N PHE A 201 13.19 -28.47 -2.49
CA PHE A 201 12.36 -27.27 -2.52
C PHE A 201 11.09 -27.52 -3.34
N VAL A 202 11.22 -28.01 -4.57
CA VAL A 202 10.06 -28.25 -5.46
C VAL A 202 9.10 -29.27 -4.84
N GLU A 203 9.61 -30.34 -4.22
CA GLU A 203 8.81 -31.31 -3.46
C GLU A 203 8.04 -30.64 -2.30
N LYS A 204 8.74 -29.96 -1.38
CA LYS A 204 8.13 -29.36 -0.19
C LYS A 204 7.16 -28.23 -0.54
N LYS A 205 7.44 -27.48 -1.61
CA LYS A 205 6.61 -26.35 -2.05
C LYS A 205 5.45 -26.78 -2.95
N LEU A 206 5.56 -27.90 -3.67
CA LEU A 206 4.63 -28.36 -4.71
C LEU A 206 4.51 -27.39 -5.90
N HIS A 207 5.42 -26.42 -6.03
CA HIS A 207 5.54 -25.45 -7.13
C HIS A 207 7.01 -25.05 -7.28
N ASN A 208 7.38 -24.47 -8.44
CA ASN A 208 8.76 -24.10 -8.75
C ASN A 208 9.00 -22.60 -8.97
N ILE A 209 8.00 -21.75 -8.79
CA ILE A 209 8.21 -20.29 -8.77
C ILE A 209 8.61 -19.87 -7.35
N THR A 210 9.60 -18.99 -7.23
CA THR A 210 10.00 -18.31 -6.00
C THR A 210 10.52 -16.90 -6.32
N HIS A 211 11.01 -16.16 -5.34
CA HIS A 211 11.44 -14.78 -5.50
C HIS A 211 12.39 -14.31 -4.40
N THR A 212 13.12 -13.23 -4.67
CA THR A 212 14.01 -12.54 -3.72
C THR A 212 13.56 -11.08 -3.62
N LYS A 213 12.74 -10.79 -2.61
CA LYS A 213 12.07 -9.49 -2.36
C LYS A 213 13.08 -8.33 -2.36
N GLU A 214 14.22 -8.56 -1.71
CA GLU A 214 15.34 -7.65 -1.52
C GLU A 214 16.15 -7.38 -2.79
N MET A 215 16.20 -8.34 -3.72
CA MET A 215 16.87 -8.21 -5.02
C MET A 215 15.88 -7.84 -6.14
N GLY A 216 14.58 -7.89 -5.91
CA GLY A 216 13.58 -7.70 -6.96
C GLY A 216 13.74 -8.64 -8.14
N VAL A 217 13.75 -9.94 -7.85
CA VAL A 217 13.83 -11.02 -8.84
C VAL A 217 12.76 -12.06 -8.55
N ILE A 218 12.11 -12.54 -9.60
CA ILE A 218 11.26 -13.73 -9.59
C ILE A 218 12.03 -14.83 -10.30
N VAL A 219 12.02 -16.04 -9.74
CA VAL A 219 12.86 -17.13 -10.18
C VAL A 219 12.03 -18.38 -10.45
N VAL A 220 12.14 -18.89 -11.67
CA VAL A 220 11.64 -20.21 -12.06
C VAL A 220 12.74 -21.23 -11.78
N VAL A 221 12.51 -22.01 -10.74
CA VAL A 221 13.44 -23.04 -10.25
C VAL A 221 13.31 -24.30 -11.14
N PRO A 222 14.41 -25.00 -11.48
CA PRO A 222 14.35 -26.25 -12.24
C PRO A 222 13.75 -27.41 -11.42
N MET A 223 13.33 -28.46 -12.12
CA MET A 223 12.81 -29.70 -11.54
C MET A 223 13.17 -30.89 -12.46
N HIS A 224 13.38 -32.08 -11.90
CA HIS A 224 13.59 -33.30 -12.70
C HIS A 224 12.34 -33.70 -13.51
N HIS A 225 11.15 -33.33 -13.02
CA HIS A 225 9.87 -33.60 -13.65
C HIS A 225 9.68 -32.77 -14.93
N ARG A 226 9.92 -33.37 -16.09
CA ARG A 226 9.75 -32.71 -17.40
C ARG A 226 8.30 -32.41 -17.79
N ARG A 227 7.33 -33.03 -17.10
CA ARG A 227 5.90 -32.75 -17.25
C ARG A 227 5.31 -32.37 -15.90
N MET A 228 4.47 -31.35 -15.88
CA MET A 228 3.68 -30.94 -14.72
C MET A 228 2.28 -30.54 -15.16
N ARG A 229 1.28 -31.34 -14.74
CA ARG A 229 -0.11 -31.16 -15.10
C ARG A 229 -0.60 -29.75 -14.75
N GLY A 230 -1.10 -29.02 -15.74
CA GLY A 230 -1.63 -27.66 -15.55
C GLY A 230 -0.59 -26.63 -15.08
N ILE A 231 0.66 -26.72 -15.57
CA ILE A 231 1.74 -25.84 -15.14
C ILE A 231 1.43 -24.35 -15.35
N THR A 232 0.70 -23.98 -16.41
CA THR A 232 0.40 -22.60 -16.76
C THR A 232 -0.38 -21.89 -15.66
N LEU A 233 -1.54 -22.44 -15.24
CA LEU A 233 -2.34 -21.86 -14.15
C LEU A 233 -1.82 -22.19 -12.74
N LYS A 234 -0.75 -22.99 -12.63
CA LYS A 234 -0.04 -23.21 -11.37
C LYS A 234 1.08 -22.19 -11.15
N SER A 235 1.77 -21.78 -12.21
CA SER A 235 2.96 -20.94 -12.14
C SER A 235 2.70 -19.48 -12.48
N LEU A 236 1.85 -19.21 -13.46
CA LEU A 236 1.57 -17.83 -13.91
C LEU A 236 0.92 -16.95 -12.82
N PRO A 237 -0.03 -17.44 -11.97
CA PRO A 237 -0.55 -16.64 -10.86
C PRO A 237 0.52 -16.31 -9.82
N LEU A 238 1.42 -17.26 -9.51
CA LEU A 238 2.55 -17.04 -8.60
C LEU A 238 3.51 -15.95 -9.12
N ILE A 239 3.77 -15.90 -10.42
CA ILE A 239 4.59 -14.84 -11.03
C ILE A 239 3.90 -13.47 -10.84
N PHE A 240 2.61 -13.34 -11.13
CA PHE A 240 1.89 -12.07 -10.93
C PHE A 240 1.78 -11.66 -9.46
N HIS A 241 1.57 -12.61 -8.56
CA HIS A 241 1.60 -12.39 -7.12
C HIS A 241 2.97 -11.85 -6.66
N TYR A 242 4.07 -12.51 -7.03
CA TYR A 242 5.42 -12.04 -6.68
C TYR A 242 5.79 -10.70 -7.33
N ILE A 243 5.26 -10.36 -8.52
CA ILE A 243 5.42 -8.99 -9.09
C ILE A 243 4.83 -7.95 -8.14
N ASN A 244 3.62 -8.16 -7.65
CA ASN A 244 2.94 -7.23 -6.75
C ASN A 244 3.61 -7.17 -5.37
N GLU A 245 4.03 -8.31 -4.84
CA GLU A 245 4.71 -8.42 -3.55
C GLU A 245 6.07 -7.71 -3.54
N ILE A 246 6.94 -7.98 -4.52
CA ILE A 246 8.22 -7.28 -4.63
C ILE A 246 8.00 -5.76 -4.71
N ARG A 247 6.99 -5.29 -5.44
CA ARG A 247 6.65 -3.86 -5.53
C ARG A 247 6.22 -3.27 -4.18
N LEU A 248 5.50 -4.00 -3.35
CA LEU A 248 5.17 -3.55 -1.99
C LEU A 248 6.43 -3.44 -1.14
N TYR A 249 7.27 -4.48 -1.07
CA TYR A 249 8.50 -4.47 -0.27
C TYR A 249 9.46 -3.37 -0.73
N SER A 250 9.65 -3.19 -2.04
CA SER A 250 10.35 -2.05 -2.66
C SER A 250 9.80 -0.71 -2.18
N SER A 251 8.47 -0.54 -2.19
CA SER A 251 7.81 0.70 -1.78
C SER A 251 7.96 0.96 -0.27
N PHE A 252 7.84 -0.10 0.55
CA PHE A 252 8.06 -0.04 1.99
C PHE A 252 9.52 0.36 2.31
N PHE A 253 10.51 -0.27 1.68
CA PHE A 253 11.91 0.14 1.81
C PHE A 253 12.10 1.59 1.37
N LYS A 254 11.47 2.02 0.25
CA LYS A 254 11.61 3.40 -0.25
C LYS A 254 11.01 4.44 0.69
N LEU A 255 9.87 4.16 1.32
CA LEU A 255 9.27 5.02 2.35
C LEU A 255 10.17 5.09 3.60
N ASN A 256 10.76 3.95 4.00
CA ASN A 256 11.62 3.84 5.17
C ASN A 256 13.05 4.37 4.98
N GLN A 257 13.44 4.79 3.77
CA GLN A 257 14.81 5.21 3.43
C GLN A 257 15.38 6.36 4.29
N VAL A 258 14.51 7.14 4.95
CA VAL A 258 14.91 8.27 5.82
C VAL A 258 15.03 7.90 7.31
N LYS A 259 14.66 6.67 7.73
CA LYS A 259 14.86 6.22 9.11
C LYS A 259 16.35 6.02 9.39
N ALA A 260 16.82 6.50 10.54
CA ALA A 260 18.23 6.39 10.96
C ALA A 260 18.76 4.94 11.01
N HIS A 261 17.87 3.97 11.17
CA HIS A 261 18.13 2.53 11.27
C HIS A 261 17.61 1.76 10.04
N PHE A 262 17.73 2.34 8.84
CA PHE A 262 17.22 1.72 7.59
C PHE A 262 17.66 0.26 7.39
N GLY A 263 18.93 -0.08 7.67
CA GLY A 263 19.40 -1.47 7.55
C GLY A 263 18.76 -2.42 8.56
N ASP A 264 18.46 -1.96 9.78
CA ASP A 264 17.72 -2.77 10.77
C ASP A 264 16.28 -2.99 10.31
N VAL A 265 15.62 -2.00 9.70
CA VAL A 265 14.29 -2.15 9.11
C VAL A 265 14.32 -3.19 7.98
N VAL A 266 15.30 -3.11 7.06
CA VAL A 266 15.46 -4.11 5.99
C VAL A 266 15.66 -5.51 6.57
N VAL A 267 16.47 -5.66 7.62
CA VAL A 267 16.67 -6.96 8.31
C VAL A 267 15.39 -7.45 8.97
N GLN A 268 14.70 -6.62 9.74
CA GLN A 268 13.45 -7.00 10.39
C GLN A 268 12.42 -7.44 9.34
N THR A 269 12.22 -6.68 8.27
CA THR A 269 11.33 -7.04 7.17
C THR A 269 11.72 -8.29 6.38
N LEU A 270 13.00 -8.73 6.42
CA LEU A 270 13.47 -9.97 5.80
C LEU A 270 13.55 -11.18 6.75
N ILE A 271 13.55 -10.95 8.07
CA ILE A 271 13.60 -11.98 9.11
C ILE A 271 12.22 -12.22 9.77
N ALA A 272 11.28 -11.27 9.68
CA ALA A 272 10.03 -11.22 10.44
C ALA A 272 9.21 -12.52 10.47
N ASP A 273 9.44 -13.28 11.54
CA ASP A 273 8.56 -14.31 12.09
C ASP A 273 8.06 -13.76 13.45
N PRO A 274 6.83 -13.20 13.51
CA PRO A 274 6.37 -12.40 14.66
C PRO A 274 5.87 -13.29 15.81
N GLY A 275 6.81 -13.89 16.53
CA GLY A 275 6.55 -14.78 17.67
C GLY A 275 6.19 -14.10 19.01
N ASN A 276 5.82 -12.82 19.05
CA ASN A 276 5.55 -12.08 20.30
C ASN A 276 4.30 -11.20 20.27
N VAL A 277 3.78 -10.88 21.46
CA VAL A 277 2.39 -10.44 21.69
C VAL A 277 2.33 -9.05 22.35
N SER A 278 1.33 -8.24 21.98
CA SER A 278 0.87 -7.06 22.75
C SER A 278 -0.50 -7.33 23.38
N GLN A 279 -0.75 -6.89 24.62
CA GLN A 279 -2.00 -7.18 25.34
C GLN A 279 -3.02 -6.04 25.26
N MET A 280 -4.31 -6.40 25.28
CA MET A 280 -5.38 -5.47 25.65
C MET A 280 -6.41 -6.11 26.58
N ALA A 281 -6.80 -5.37 27.62
CA ALA A 281 -7.95 -5.68 28.49
C ALA A 281 -7.96 -7.08 29.15
N GLY A 282 -6.79 -7.71 29.34
CA GLY A 282 -6.66 -8.99 30.06
C GLY A 282 -6.98 -10.24 29.23
N HIS A 283 -7.14 -10.11 27.91
CA HIS A 283 -7.26 -11.23 26.99
C HIS A 283 -6.27 -11.09 25.83
N ASN A 284 -5.66 -12.19 25.41
CA ASN A 284 -4.83 -12.20 24.21
C ASN A 284 -5.73 -12.04 22.99
N VAL A 285 -5.56 -10.94 22.25
CA VAL A 285 -6.06 -10.82 20.88
C VAL A 285 -4.83 -10.87 19.99
N HIS A 286 -4.51 -12.07 19.51
CA HIS A 286 -3.40 -12.25 18.59
C HIS A 286 -3.74 -11.63 17.24
N TRP A 287 -2.82 -10.81 16.73
CA TRP A 287 -2.84 -10.25 15.38
C TRP A 287 -1.49 -10.60 14.74
N ARG A 288 -1.36 -11.77 14.10
CA ARG A 288 -0.07 -12.28 13.63
C ARG A 288 0.15 -12.02 12.14
N VAL A 289 1.33 -11.51 11.77
CA VAL A 289 1.81 -11.53 10.38
C VAL A 289 2.55 -12.85 10.12
N ILE A 290 1.80 -13.97 10.08
CA ILE A 290 2.31 -15.34 9.90
C ILE A 290 3.00 -15.51 8.54
N GLN A 291 4.30 -15.18 8.46
CA GLN A 291 5.11 -15.53 7.30
C GLN A 291 5.34 -17.06 7.26
N ARG A 292 4.49 -17.76 6.49
CA ARG A 292 4.75 -19.03 5.79
C ARG A 292 4.72 -20.36 6.57
N TYR A 293 4.03 -21.33 5.95
CA TYR A 293 4.23 -22.80 6.04
C TYR A 293 3.55 -23.62 7.15
N PHE A 294 2.43 -23.15 7.70
CA PHE A 294 1.53 -23.97 8.52
C PHE A 294 0.32 -24.44 7.72
N GLY A 295 0.01 -25.75 7.74
CA GLY A 295 -1.12 -26.34 7.01
C GLY A 295 -0.81 -27.35 5.90
N LYS A 296 0.43 -27.90 5.84
CA LYS A 296 0.80 -28.94 4.85
C LYS A 296 0.88 -30.38 5.39
N LEU A 297 0.73 -30.60 6.69
CA LEU A 297 0.70 -31.93 7.31
C LEU A 297 -0.62 -32.12 8.07
N LYS A 298 -1.21 -33.32 7.98
CA LYS A 298 -2.44 -33.66 8.73
C LYS A 298 -2.21 -33.79 10.23
N ASP A 299 -0.96 -33.97 10.63
CA ASP A 299 -0.54 -34.35 11.98
C ASP A 299 0.08 -33.16 12.75
N GLU A 300 0.20 -31.98 12.12
CA GLU A 300 0.63 -30.73 12.75
C GLU A 300 -0.55 -29.76 12.85
N ALA A 301 -1.14 -29.65 14.04
CA ALA A 301 -2.19 -28.69 14.34
C ALA A 301 -1.58 -27.34 14.72
N HIS A 302 -2.02 -26.27 14.05
CA HIS A 302 -1.52 -24.91 14.24
C HIS A 302 -2.66 -23.97 14.64
N PRO A 303 -3.02 -23.86 15.92
CA PRO A 303 -4.07 -22.96 16.41
C PRO A 303 -3.90 -21.52 15.92
N GLU A 304 -2.66 -21.06 15.80
CA GLU A 304 -2.27 -19.76 15.25
C GLU A 304 -2.84 -19.46 13.85
N ALA A 305 -3.01 -20.46 12.98
CA ALA A 305 -3.58 -20.27 11.65
C ALA A 305 -5.10 -19.96 11.66
N PHE A 306 -5.76 -20.13 12.81
CA PHE A 306 -7.18 -19.88 13.01
C PHE A 306 -7.45 -18.61 13.84
N GLU A 307 -6.39 -17.93 14.30
CA GLU A 307 -6.47 -16.62 14.94
C GLU A 307 -6.64 -15.50 13.89
N PRO A 308 -7.18 -14.33 14.28
CA PRO A 308 -7.20 -13.13 13.43
C PRO A 308 -5.83 -12.75 12.84
N HIS A 309 -5.67 -12.92 11.53
CA HIS A 309 -4.45 -12.57 10.80
C HIS A 309 -4.77 -11.89 9.45
N VAL A 310 -3.81 -11.10 8.98
CA VAL A 310 -3.76 -10.52 7.63
C VAL A 310 -2.30 -10.45 7.21
N HIS A 311 -2.01 -10.80 5.96
CA HIS A 311 -0.67 -10.72 5.38
C HIS A 311 -0.62 -9.65 4.28
N PRO A 312 0.52 -8.97 4.10
CA PRO A 312 0.70 -8.06 2.97
C PRO A 312 0.51 -8.77 1.62
N GLU A 313 0.86 -10.06 1.57
CA GLU A 313 0.75 -10.97 0.43
C GLU A 313 -0.72 -11.21 -0.02
N ASP A 314 -1.70 -11.15 0.89
CA ASP A 314 -3.11 -11.42 0.58
C ASP A 314 -3.75 -10.32 -0.29
N LEU A 315 -3.42 -9.06 0.01
CA LEU A 315 -3.82 -7.89 -0.77
C LEU A 315 -3.25 -7.89 -2.21
N HIS A 316 -2.27 -8.75 -2.47
CA HIS A 316 -1.70 -8.96 -3.80
C HIS A 316 -2.35 -10.11 -4.55
N TRP A 317 -2.99 -11.07 -3.85
CA TRP A 317 -3.54 -12.25 -4.52
C TRP A 317 -4.58 -11.85 -5.56
N ARG A 318 -5.59 -11.03 -5.18
CA ARG A 318 -6.66 -10.54 -6.07
C ARG A 318 -6.18 -9.81 -7.33
N ARG A 319 -4.95 -9.26 -7.30
CA ARG A 319 -4.35 -8.58 -8.46
C ARG A 319 -3.77 -9.57 -9.48
N ALA A 320 -3.56 -10.83 -9.10
CA ALA A 320 -3.18 -11.90 -10.01
C ALA A 320 -4.35 -12.29 -10.93
N GLU A 321 -5.58 -12.43 -10.42
CA GLU A 321 -6.77 -12.68 -11.27
C GLU A 321 -7.14 -11.48 -12.15
N GLU A 322 -6.84 -10.24 -11.72
CA GLU A 322 -6.96 -9.05 -12.57
C GLU A 322 -6.05 -9.18 -13.80
N LEU A 323 -4.74 -9.41 -13.59
CA LEU A 323 -3.70 -9.53 -14.62
C LEU A 323 -3.86 -10.76 -15.51
N LEU A 324 -4.23 -11.92 -14.96
CA LEU A 324 -4.58 -13.12 -15.74
C LEU A 324 -5.72 -12.84 -16.72
N ALA A 325 -6.64 -11.97 -16.36
CA ALA A 325 -7.78 -11.58 -17.17
C ALA A 325 -7.56 -10.29 -18.00
N GLU A 326 -6.36 -9.71 -17.96
CA GLU A 326 -5.83 -8.88 -19.05
C GLU A 326 -5.21 -9.75 -20.15
N LEU A 327 -4.57 -10.88 -19.78
CA LEU A 327 -3.98 -11.83 -20.72
C LEU A 327 -5.04 -12.69 -21.44
N ASP A 328 -6.09 -13.12 -20.72
CA ASP A 328 -7.19 -13.93 -21.24
C ASP A 328 -8.53 -13.50 -20.60
N PRO A 329 -9.41 -12.77 -21.30
CA PRO A 329 -10.66 -12.27 -20.72
C PRO A 329 -11.58 -13.32 -20.08
N GLU A 330 -11.53 -14.59 -20.49
CA GLU A 330 -12.28 -15.69 -19.86
C GLU A 330 -11.79 -16.06 -18.45
N MET A 331 -10.56 -15.66 -18.07
CA MET A 331 -10.06 -15.72 -16.70
C MET A 331 -10.80 -14.76 -15.76
N ALA A 332 -11.60 -13.81 -16.28
CA ALA A 332 -12.42 -12.93 -15.45
C ALA A 332 -13.45 -13.69 -14.59
N PHE A 333 -13.74 -14.95 -14.89
CA PHE A 333 -14.49 -15.87 -14.03
C PHE A 333 -13.91 -15.99 -12.60
N TRP A 334 -12.58 -15.88 -12.45
CA TRP A 334 -11.90 -16.06 -11.16
C TRP A 334 -11.79 -14.77 -10.33
N ARG A 335 -12.07 -13.60 -10.92
CA ARG A 335 -11.97 -12.29 -10.23
C ARG A 335 -12.94 -12.22 -9.06
N GLU A 336 -12.43 -11.81 -7.89
CA GLU A 336 -13.18 -11.74 -6.62
C GLU A 336 -13.88 -13.05 -6.20
N MET A 337 -13.33 -14.20 -6.59
CA MET A 337 -13.77 -15.53 -6.16
C MET A 337 -12.81 -16.18 -5.15
N ASP A 338 -11.74 -15.47 -4.80
CA ASP A 338 -10.67 -15.88 -3.87
C ASP A 338 -11.19 -16.26 -2.48
N TYR A 339 -12.23 -15.57 -1.99
CA TYR A 339 -12.92 -15.83 -0.72
C TYR A 339 -14.28 -16.56 -0.87
N VAL A 340 -14.60 -17.09 -2.06
CA VAL A 340 -15.91 -17.70 -2.34
C VAL A 340 -15.85 -19.22 -2.18
N GLY A 341 -16.75 -19.77 -1.38
CA GLY A 341 -16.84 -21.22 -1.14
C GLY A 341 -18.10 -21.60 -0.37
N LYS A 342 -18.43 -22.90 -0.39
CA LYS A 342 -19.64 -23.46 0.25
C LYS A 342 -19.33 -24.80 0.91
N LEU A 343 -19.90 -25.02 2.09
CA LEU A 343 -19.72 -26.25 2.87
C LEU A 343 -20.43 -27.43 2.21
N TYR A 344 -19.69 -28.54 2.09
CA TYR A 344 -20.19 -29.84 1.67
C TYR A 344 -19.46 -30.94 2.44
N ASP A 345 -20.20 -31.90 2.98
CA ASP A 345 -19.65 -33.11 3.62
C ASP A 345 -18.62 -32.81 4.74
N GLY A 346 -18.80 -31.69 5.45
CA GLY A 346 -17.96 -31.27 6.58
C GLY A 346 -16.81 -30.30 6.25
N ALA A 347 -16.56 -29.96 4.98
CA ALA A 347 -15.48 -29.04 4.59
C ALA A 347 -15.89 -28.11 3.42
N PRO A 348 -15.25 -26.94 3.22
CA PRO A 348 -15.60 -26.07 2.11
C PRO A 348 -15.17 -26.65 0.76
N VAL A 349 -15.98 -26.41 -0.29
CA VAL A 349 -15.56 -26.46 -1.69
C VAL A 349 -15.41 -25.02 -2.15
N VAL A 350 -14.24 -24.68 -2.68
CA VAL A 350 -13.75 -23.30 -2.82
C VAL A 350 -13.56 -22.92 -4.29
N VAL A 351 -13.72 -21.64 -4.62
CA VAL A 351 -13.55 -21.08 -5.97
C VAL A 351 -12.23 -20.28 -6.07
N ASN A 352 -11.38 -20.35 -5.05
CA ASN A 352 -10.04 -19.76 -5.08
C ASN A 352 -9.18 -20.44 -6.18
N LEU A 353 -8.63 -19.63 -7.10
CA LEU A 353 -7.90 -20.13 -8.27
C LEU A 353 -6.68 -20.99 -7.88
N MET A 354 -5.95 -20.65 -6.81
CA MET A 354 -4.78 -21.41 -6.38
C MET A 354 -5.14 -22.75 -5.76
N ASP A 355 -6.10 -22.77 -4.84
CA ASP A 355 -6.53 -24.02 -4.21
C ASP A 355 -7.06 -25.02 -5.26
N VAL A 356 -7.84 -24.56 -6.25
CA VAL A 356 -8.32 -25.41 -7.35
C VAL A 356 -7.18 -25.81 -8.31
N SER A 357 -6.26 -24.90 -8.65
CA SER A 357 -5.17 -25.18 -9.61
C SER A 357 -4.09 -26.11 -9.02
N LEU A 358 -3.76 -25.94 -7.74
CA LEU A 358 -2.91 -26.87 -7.00
C LEU A 358 -3.62 -28.22 -6.80
N SER A 359 -4.94 -28.23 -6.60
CA SER A 359 -5.71 -29.49 -6.53
C SER A 359 -5.74 -30.23 -7.87
N TYR A 360 -5.89 -29.51 -8.99
CA TYR A 360 -5.85 -30.07 -10.34
C TYR A 360 -4.48 -30.62 -10.72
N SER A 361 -3.41 -29.87 -10.40
CA SER A 361 -2.04 -30.20 -10.78
C SER A 361 -1.46 -31.37 -9.98
N ASN A 362 -1.77 -31.44 -8.68
CA ASN A 362 -1.27 -32.49 -7.79
C ASN A 362 -2.30 -33.65 -7.61
N GLU A 363 -3.30 -33.73 -8.51
CA GLU A 363 -4.32 -34.79 -8.59
C GLU A 363 -5.07 -35.09 -7.28
N ILE A 364 -5.39 -34.04 -6.54
CA ILE A 364 -5.95 -34.12 -5.20
C ILE A 364 -7.40 -34.63 -5.22
N SER A 365 -7.69 -35.63 -4.38
CA SER A 365 -9.05 -36.16 -4.23
C SER A 365 -9.97 -35.18 -3.51
N TYR A 366 -11.28 -35.29 -3.73
CA TYR A 366 -12.29 -34.46 -3.07
C TYR A 366 -12.16 -34.43 -1.53
N ALA A 367 -11.77 -35.54 -0.90
CA ALA A 367 -11.59 -35.63 0.55
C ALA A 367 -10.27 -35.00 1.07
N GLY A 368 -9.33 -34.66 0.18
CA GLY A 368 -8.07 -33.97 0.50
C GLY A 368 -7.94 -32.58 -0.11
N ARG A 369 -9.02 -32.04 -0.70
CA ARG A 369 -9.07 -30.76 -1.43
C ARG A 369 -8.43 -29.61 -0.65
N TYR A 370 -7.63 -28.78 -1.34
CA TYR A 370 -7.03 -27.61 -0.71
C TYR A 370 -8.07 -26.51 -0.48
N VAL A 371 -7.85 -25.75 0.61
CA VAL A 371 -8.75 -24.70 1.13
C VAL A 371 -7.95 -23.56 1.79
N TYR A 372 -6.63 -23.55 1.61
CA TYR A 372 -5.69 -22.73 2.39
C TYR A 372 -5.78 -21.26 1.99
N HIS A 373 -5.54 -20.97 0.72
CA HIS A 373 -5.57 -19.62 0.16
C HIS A 373 -7.00 -19.03 0.23
N PHE A 374 -8.02 -19.88 0.14
CA PHE A 374 -9.41 -19.52 0.42
C PHE A 374 -9.64 -19.03 1.85
N ARG A 375 -9.08 -19.71 2.88
CA ARG A 375 -9.25 -19.31 4.29
C ARG A 375 -8.54 -17.99 4.58
N GLU A 376 -7.32 -17.80 4.06
CA GLU A 376 -6.60 -16.51 4.11
C GLU A 376 -7.44 -15.40 3.46
N SER A 377 -7.89 -15.61 2.21
CA SER A 377 -8.70 -14.66 1.44
C SER A 377 -10.03 -14.30 2.13
N LEU A 378 -10.67 -15.27 2.79
CA LEU A 378 -11.93 -15.08 3.51
C LEU A 378 -11.74 -14.32 4.84
N TRP A 379 -10.66 -14.59 5.59
CA TRP A 379 -10.29 -13.75 6.73
C TRP A 379 -10.05 -12.30 6.29
N ASN A 380 -9.28 -12.10 5.23
CA ASN A 380 -9.01 -10.79 4.66
C ASN A 380 -10.27 -10.04 4.23
N GLU A 381 -11.25 -10.73 3.64
CA GLU A 381 -12.53 -10.12 3.27
C GLU A 381 -13.35 -9.69 4.49
N ILE A 382 -13.32 -10.47 5.58
CA ILE A 382 -13.92 -10.08 6.87
C ILE A 382 -13.25 -8.80 7.39
N PHE A 383 -11.91 -8.75 7.45
CA PHE A 383 -11.19 -7.57 7.93
C PHE A 383 -11.39 -6.34 7.04
N MET A 384 -11.37 -6.48 5.71
CA MET A 384 -11.61 -5.38 4.79
C MET A 384 -13.01 -4.79 4.90
N ARG A 385 -14.04 -5.61 5.16
CA ARG A 385 -15.42 -5.11 5.34
C ARG A 385 -15.63 -4.41 6.68
N TYR A 386 -15.07 -4.95 7.76
CA TYR A 386 -15.18 -4.29 9.06
C TYR A 386 -14.31 -3.04 9.14
N MET A 387 -12.99 -3.17 8.96
CA MET A 387 -12.07 -2.05 9.14
C MET A 387 -12.17 -1.02 8.00
N GLY A 388 -12.58 -1.45 6.80
CA GLY A 388 -12.39 -0.70 5.57
C GLY A 388 -10.96 -0.88 5.06
N LYS A 389 -10.80 -1.22 3.77
CA LYS A 389 -9.49 -1.56 3.18
C LYS A 389 -8.39 -0.52 3.42
N LYS A 390 -8.70 0.78 3.49
CA LYS A 390 -7.71 1.82 3.85
C LYS A 390 -7.11 1.61 5.23
N ASN A 391 -7.97 1.33 6.22
CA ASN A 391 -7.53 1.10 7.58
C ASN A 391 -6.80 -0.23 7.68
N LEU A 392 -7.15 -1.23 6.86
CA LEU A 392 -6.40 -2.48 6.80
C LEU A 392 -5.02 -2.31 6.13
N GLU A 393 -4.92 -1.66 4.97
CA GLU A 393 -3.64 -1.29 4.35
C GLU A 393 -2.78 -0.47 5.33
N THR A 394 -3.39 0.47 6.05
CA THR A 394 -2.72 1.25 7.10
C THR A 394 -2.30 0.37 8.29
N GLN A 395 -3.12 -0.61 8.71
CA GLN A 395 -2.79 -1.52 9.81
C GLN A 395 -1.71 -2.54 9.43
N VAL A 396 -1.69 -3.04 8.19
CA VAL A 396 -0.62 -3.90 7.67
C VAL A 396 0.70 -3.13 7.63
N LEU A 397 0.69 -1.89 7.11
CA LEU A 397 1.85 -1.00 7.16
C LEU A 397 2.27 -0.66 8.60
N GLN A 398 1.30 -0.49 9.51
CA GLN A 398 1.58 -0.27 10.94
C GLN A 398 2.06 -1.53 11.66
N GLN A 399 1.68 -2.75 11.25
CA GLN A 399 2.20 -4.00 11.82
C GLN A 399 3.64 -4.24 11.37
N LEU A 400 3.93 -4.03 10.09
CA LEU A 400 5.29 -3.96 9.54
C LEU A 400 6.17 -2.90 10.24
N ASP A 401 5.56 -1.88 10.88
CA ASP A 401 6.24 -0.89 11.72
C ASP A 401 6.21 -1.22 13.25
N ASN A 402 5.23 -1.96 13.75
CA ASN A 402 5.01 -2.23 15.19
C ASN A 402 5.68 -3.51 15.68
N ASP A 403 5.91 -4.50 14.81
CA ASP A 403 6.70 -5.71 15.13
C ASP A 403 8.18 -5.38 15.47
N MET A 404 8.57 -4.11 15.41
CA MET A 404 9.86 -3.57 15.82
C MET A 404 10.01 -3.33 17.35
N VAL A 405 9.02 -3.62 18.21
CA VAL A 405 9.01 -3.14 19.63
C VAL A 405 8.57 -4.18 20.68
N ALA A 406 9.25 -4.18 21.84
CA ALA A 406 8.78 -4.75 23.12
C ALA A 406 9.52 -4.11 24.33
N PRO A 407 9.02 -4.13 25.59
CA PRO A 407 7.71 -4.56 26.09
C PRO A 407 6.89 -3.43 26.80
N GLU A 408 5.87 -3.81 27.57
CA GLU A 408 4.62 -3.06 27.85
C GLU A 408 4.50 -2.37 29.24
N LYS A 409 3.54 -1.43 29.40
CA LYS A 409 2.74 -1.23 30.64
C LYS A 409 1.39 -0.51 30.41
N LEU A 410 0.30 -1.07 30.95
CA LEU A 410 -1.13 -0.65 30.90
C LEU A 410 -1.56 0.11 32.20
N PRO A 411 -2.80 0.67 32.40
CA PRO A 411 -4.09 0.46 31.69
C PRO A 411 -5.00 1.71 31.41
N LEU A 412 -6.29 1.45 31.08
CA LEU A 412 -7.39 2.29 30.50
C LEU A 412 -8.37 2.86 31.60
N PRO A 413 -9.62 3.41 31.38
CA PRO A 413 -10.50 3.63 30.18
C PRO A 413 -11.25 5.03 30.18
N LYS A 414 -12.45 5.39 29.62
CA LYS A 414 -13.54 4.86 28.73
C LYS A 414 -14.42 6.05 28.14
N PRO A 415 -15.33 5.89 27.14
CA PRO A 415 -16.02 6.99 26.41
C PRO A 415 -17.59 6.94 26.34
N THR A 416 -18.24 7.94 25.69
CA THR A 416 -19.68 8.02 25.23
C THR A 416 -19.89 9.24 24.29
N LYS A 417 -20.86 9.38 23.35
CA LYS A 417 -21.73 8.45 22.55
C LYS A 417 -22.49 9.22 21.42
N SER A 418 -23.25 8.50 20.55
CA SER A 418 -24.40 8.94 19.68
C SER A 418 -24.17 9.90 18.49
N GLU A 419 -24.94 9.88 17.37
CA GLU A 419 -25.59 8.79 16.59
C GLU A 419 -26.03 9.28 15.18
N ILE A 420 -26.72 8.45 14.36
CA ILE A 420 -26.86 8.53 12.88
C ILE A 420 -28.15 9.23 12.40
N ILE A 421 -28.19 9.78 11.16
CA ILE A 421 -29.40 9.81 10.28
C ILE A 421 -29.09 9.86 8.76
N GLU A 422 -30.10 9.48 7.95
CA GLU A 422 -30.11 9.06 6.53
C GLU A 422 -29.74 10.12 5.45
N ARG A 423 -29.23 9.85 4.23
CA ARG A 423 -29.29 8.73 3.21
C ARG A 423 -30.31 8.89 2.06
N LYS A 424 -30.34 10.04 1.32
CA LYS A 424 -31.24 10.19 0.14
C LYS A 424 -30.79 11.03 -1.09
N GLN A 425 -29.50 11.07 -1.42
CA GLN A 425 -29.01 11.50 -2.75
C GLN A 425 -28.01 10.46 -3.25
N ARG A 426 -28.38 9.62 -4.22
CA ARG A 426 -27.70 8.32 -4.41
C ARG A 426 -26.89 8.18 -5.71
N ASP A 427 -27.23 8.88 -6.79
CA ASP A 427 -26.74 8.47 -8.12
C ASP A 427 -25.55 9.30 -8.64
N SER A 428 -25.42 10.59 -8.27
CA SER A 428 -24.18 11.36 -8.49
C SER A 428 -23.08 11.01 -7.47
N HIS A 429 -23.48 10.62 -6.26
CA HIS A 429 -22.56 10.21 -5.20
C HIS A 429 -21.86 8.88 -5.49
N VAL A 430 -22.39 7.99 -6.33
CA VAL A 430 -21.72 6.72 -6.66
C VAL A 430 -20.38 6.95 -7.35
N GLU A 431 -20.30 7.89 -8.30
CA GLU A 431 -19.06 8.18 -9.02
C GLU A 431 -17.97 8.76 -8.10
N MET A 432 -18.30 9.77 -7.30
CA MET A 432 -17.36 10.37 -6.35
C MET A 432 -17.00 9.42 -5.21
N ARG A 433 -17.97 8.64 -4.69
CA ARG A 433 -17.72 7.64 -3.64
C ARG A 433 -16.91 6.47 -4.16
N ARG A 434 -17.09 6.04 -5.42
CA ARG A 434 -16.24 5.06 -6.08
C ARG A 434 -14.80 5.57 -6.15
N ARG A 435 -14.56 6.79 -6.65
CA ARG A 435 -13.21 7.39 -6.69
C ARG A 435 -12.59 7.60 -5.31
N MET A 436 -13.39 7.93 -4.28
CA MET A 436 -12.91 8.00 -2.89
C MET A 436 -12.63 6.62 -2.29
N ILE A 437 -13.36 5.58 -2.70
CA ILE A 437 -13.08 4.18 -2.37
C ILE A 437 -11.80 3.74 -3.10
N ASP A 438 -11.66 3.98 -4.40
CA ASP A 438 -10.44 3.71 -5.18
C ASP A 438 -9.20 4.36 -4.52
N ALA A 439 -9.33 5.60 -4.04
CA ALA A 439 -8.31 6.34 -3.28
C ALA A 439 -8.14 5.91 -1.80
N ALA A 440 -9.00 5.03 -1.31
CA ALA A 440 -8.95 4.39 0.00
C ALA A 440 -8.64 2.88 -0.10
N GLU A 441 -8.45 2.34 -1.31
CA GLU A 441 -8.31 0.90 -1.57
C GLU A 441 -6.99 0.55 -2.30
N GLY A 442 -5.97 1.42 -2.22
CA GLY A 442 -4.70 1.19 -2.89
C GLY A 442 -4.80 1.05 -4.42
N ARG A 443 -5.92 1.47 -5.05
CA ARG A 443 -6.12 1.51 -6.51
C ARG A 443 -5.43 2.72 -7.16
N LEU A 444 -4.71 3.48 -6.35
CA LEU A 444 -3.94 4.68 -6.68
C LEU A 444 -2.66 4.36 -7.48
N ILE A 445 -2.81 3.70 -8.63
CA ILE A 445 -1.80 3.70 -9.69
C ILE A 445 -1.71 5.14 -10.19
N GLY A 446 -0.76 5.89 -9.61
CA GLY A 446 -0.63 7.32 -9.83
C GLY A 446 -0.16 8.08 -8.60
N VAL A 447 -0.69 7.88 -7.38
CA VAL A 447 -0.43 8.83 -6.27
C VAL A 447 1.03 8.83 -5.78
N ALA A 448 1.72 7.69 -5.82
CA ALA A 448 3.17 7.67 -5.57
C ALA A 448 3.96 8.48 -6.63
N GLU A 449 3.43 8.54 -7.86
CA GLU A 449 3.98 9.30 -8.98
C GLU A 449 3.56 10.78 -8.90
N GLU A 450 2.33 11.09 -8.47
CA GLU A 450 1.87 12.45 -8.14
C GLU A 450 2.77 13.07 -7.05
N PHE A 451 3.06 12.32 -5.99
CA PHE A 451 4.00 12.75 -4.97
C PHE A 451 5.42 12.91 -5.51
N ALA A 452 5.94 11.93 -6.27
CA ALA A 452 7.28 12.06 -6.87
C ALA A 452 7.39 13.31 -7.76
N ARG A 453 6.40 13.57 -8.63
CA ARG A 453 6.35 14.76 -9.49
C ARG A 453 6.18 16.06 -8.71
N ALA A 454 5.40 16.06 -7.64
CA ALA A 454 5.30 17.22 -6.74
C ALA A 454 6.63 17.50 -6.04
N PHE A 455 7.31 16.47 -5.52
CA PHE A 455 8.63 16.60 -4.90
C PHE A 455 9.70 17.04 -5.92
N ASP A 456 9.69 16.53 -7.14
CA ASP A 456 10.58 16.95 -8.24
C ASP A 456 10.47 18.46 -8.56
N ILE A 457 9.34 19.09 -8.25
CA ILE A 457 9.09 20.53 -8.39
C ILE A 457 9.47 21.26 -7.09
N LEU A 458 8.91 20.84 -5.94
CA LEU A 458 9.11 21.50 -4.64
C LEU A 458 10.59 21.55 -4.22
N GLN A 459 11.38 20.51 -4.52
CA GLN A 459 12.81 20.46 -4.15
C GLN A 459 13.69 21.48 -4.89
N ARG A 460 13.18 22.15 -5.94
CA ARG A 460 13.89 23.24 -6.63
C ARG A 460 13.89 24.54 -5.84
N TYR A 461 12.99 24.67 -4.86
CA TYR A 461 12.67 25.94 -4.22
C TYR A 461 12.86 25.87 -2.70
N GLU A 462 13.81 26.65 -2.18
CA GLU A 462 14.09 26.74 -0.74
C GLU A 462 12.97 27.45 0.05
N LYS A 463 12.24 28.35 -0.62
CA LYS A 463 11.23 29.23 -0.03
C LYS A 463 10.00 29.29 -0.94
N ILE A 464 8.85 28.89 -0.40
CA ILE A 464 7.59 28.82 -1.16
C ILE A 464 6.45 29.40 -0.31
N VAL A 465 5.59 30.23 -0.91
CA VAL A 465 4.38 30.75 -0.27
C VAL A 465 3.16 30.24 -1.02
N THR A 466 2.23 29.58 -0.31
CA THR A 466 0.97 29.14 -0.92
C THR A 466 -0.09 30.23 -0.79
N ILE A 467 -0.72 30.60 -1.90
CA ILE A 467 -1.82 31.58 -1.95
C ILE A 467 -3.12 30.88 -2.38
N PHE A 468 -4.10 30.90 -1.49
CA PHE A 468 -5.44 30.36 -1.66
C PHE A 468 -6.49 31.48 -1.76
N GLY A 469 -7.57 31.22 -2.48
CA GLY A 469 -8.74 32.10 -2.53
C GLY A 469 -9.78 31.68 -3.57
N SER A 470 -10.74 32.56 -3.83
CA SER A 470 -11.84 32.31 -4.77
C SER A 470 -11.37 32.19 -6.22
N ALA A 471 -11.71 31.05 -6.86
CA ALA A 471 -11.54 30.81 -8.29
C ALA A 471 -12.46 31.66 -9.19
N ARG A 472 -13.35 32.48 -8.60
CA ARG A 472 -14.41 33.24 -9.28
C ARG A 472 -14.24 34.76 -9.17
N THR A 473 -13.15 35.21 -8.55
CA THR A 473 -12.88 36.65 -8.31
C THR A 473 -12.42 37.33 -9.60
N SER A 474 -13.08 38.40 -10.02
CA SER A 474 -12.72 39.11 -11.26
C SER A 474 -11.47 39.99 -11.09
N GLU A 475 -10.63 40.09 -12.14
CA GLU A 475 -9.50 41.03 -12.29
C GLU A 475 -9.81 42.47 -11.86
N ARG A 476 -11.07 42.89 -12.00
CA ARG A 476 -11.52 44.26 -11.68
C ARG A 476 -11.66 44.54 -10.19
N THR A 477 -11.75 43.50 -9.36
CA THR A 477 -11.91 43.60 -7.90
C THR A 477 -10.66 44.14 -7.21
N ARG A 478 -10.78 44.50 -5.93
CA ARG A 478 -9.61 44.84 -5.12
C ARG A 478 -8.87 43.57 -4.69
N GLU A 479 -9.63 42.54 -4.32
CA GLU A 479 -9.16 41.25 -3.81
C GLU A 479 -8.23 40.54 -4.81
N TYR A 480 -8.48 40.66 -6.11
CA TYR A 480 -7.55 40.18 -7.16
C TYR A 480 -6.24 40.99 -7.17
N LYS A 481 -6.31 42.32 -7.13
CA LYS A 481 -5.14 43.21 -7.21
C LYS A 481 -4.25 43.09 -5.97
N ASP A 482 -4.85 42.99 -4.80
CA ASP A 482 -4.13 42.77 -3.55
C ASP A 482 -3.42 41.39 -3.56
N ALA A 483 -4.05 40.34 -4.11
CA ALA A 483 -3.43 39.02 -4.28
C ALA A 483 -2.26 39.00 -5.30
N TYR A 484 -2.39 39.75 -6.41
CA TYR A 484 -1.31 40.00 -7.37
C TYR A 484 -0.12 40.69 -6.67
N GLU A 485 -0.37 41.81 -5.98
CA GLU A 485 0.67 42.60 -5.32
C GLU A 485 1.39 41.83 -4.21
N ILE A 486 0.66 41.01 -3.44
CA ILE A 486 1.23 40.06 -2.46
C ILE A 486 2.22 39.12 -3.17
N ALA A 487 1.83 38.48 -4.27
CA ALA A 487 2.66 37.52 -5.00
C ALA A 487 3.91 38.17 -5.62
N SER A 488 3.75 39.30 -6.31
CA SER A 488 4.84 40.10 -6.88
C SER A 488 5.91 40.43 -5.84
N ARG A 489 5.48 40.82 -4.63
CA ARG A 489 6.37 41.16 -3.52
C ARG A 489 7.05 39.96 -2.86
N PHE A 490 6.51 38.75 -2.98
CA PHE A 490 7.18 37.52 -2.56
C PHE A 490 8.24 37.08 -3.59
N VAL A 491 7.92 37.12 -4.88
CA VAL A 491 8.88 36.87 -5.97
C VAL A 491 10.08 37.82 -5.89
N ALA A 492 9.83 39.12 -5.69
CA ALA A 492 10.88 40.14 -5.50
C ALA A 492 11.76 39.95 -4.25
N ARG A 493 11.54 38.89 -3.47
CA ARG A 493 12.30 38.51 -2.27
C ARG A 493 12.81 37.06 -2.31
N GLY A 494 12.74 36.39 -3.47
CA GLY A 494 13.25 35.03 -3.67
C GLY A 494 12.36 33.93 -3.07
N TYR A 495 11.04 34.12 -3.09
CA TYR A 495 10.06 33.08 -2.78
C TYR A 495 9.35 32.67 -4.07
N ALA A 496 9.22 31.37 -4.32
CA ALA A 496 8.27 30.86 -5.31
C ALA A 496 6.84 31.03 -4.79
N VAL A 497 5.89 31.32 -5.67
CA VAL A 497 4.47 31.45 -5.33
C VAL A 497 3.72 30.24 -5.85
N MET A 498 3.07 29.50 -4.95
CA MET A 498 2.28 28.33 -5.30
C MET A 498 0.78 28.60 -5.16
N THR A 499 -0.01 28.13 -6.11
CA THR A 499 -1.47 28.22 -6.06
C THR A 499 -2.11 26.94 -6.58
N GLY A 500 -3.44 26.85 -6.47
CA GLY A 500 -4.22 25.77 -7.06
C GLY A 500 -4.35 25.80 -8.60
N GLY A 501 -3.68 26.74 -9.30
CA GLY A 501 -3.55 26.78 -10.76
C GLY A 501 -4.77 27.25 -11.55
N GLY A 502 -5.93 27.44 -10.93
CA GLY A 502 -7.15 27.91 -11.59
C GLY A 502 -7.21 29.43 -11.81
N GLY A 503 -8.38 29.92 -12.22
CA GLY A 503 -8.67 31.36 -12.39
C GLY A 503 -8.80 32.15 -11.07
N GLY A 504 -9.14 33.43 -11.17
CA GLY A 504 -9.47 34.29 -10.03
C GLY A 504 -8.27 34.60 -9.13
N ILE A 505 -8.37 34.40 -7.81
CA ILE A 505 -7.26 34.67 -6.88
C ILE A 505 -6.01 33.85 -7.20
N MET A 506 -6.18 32.60 -7.65
CA MET A 506 -5.07 31.71 -8.01
C MET A 506 -4.30 32.28 -9.21
N GLU A 507 -5.03 32.66 -10.26
CA GLU A 507 -4.48 33.38 -11.42
C GLU A 507 -3.85 34.71 -11.03
N ALA A 508 -4.49 35.53 -10.17
CA ALA A 508 -3.92 36.79 -9.70
C ALA A 508 -2.54 36.61 -9.07
N ALA A 509 -2.38 35.60 -8.23
CA ALA A 509 -1.13 35.26 -7.57
C ALA A 509 -0.09 34.68 -8.54
N ASN A 510 -0.47 33.74 -9.42
CA ASN A 510 0.42 33.23 -10.47
C ASN A 510 0.89 34.34 -11.42
N ARG A 511 -0.01 35.26 -11.77
CA ARG A 511 0.25 36.43 -12.60
C ARG A 511 1.20 37.42 -11.94
N GLY A 512 0.96 37.79 -10.68
CA GLY A 512 1.85 38.66 -9.93
C GLY A 512 3.26 38.10 -9.82
N ALA A 513 3.39 36.78 -9.61
CA ALA A 513 4.68 36.10 -9.61
C ALA A 513 5.36 36.11 -11.00
N SER A 514 4.64 35.68 -12.05
CA SER A 514 5.19 35.54 -13.40
C SER A 514 5.50 36.89 -14.07
N GLU A 515 4.62 37.89 -13.97
CA GLU A 515 4.86 39.24 -14.50
C GLU A 515 5.96 39.99 -13.73
N SER A 516 6.31 39.54 -12.51
CA SER A 516 7.47 40.00 -11.73
C SER A 516 8.77 39.22 -12.02
N GLY A 517 8.76 38.25 -12.94
CA GLY A 517 9.95 37.52 -13.37
C GLY A 517 10.46 36.44 -12.41
N GLY A 518 9.57 35.81 -11.62
CA GLY A 518 9.91 34.70 -10.74
C GLY A 518 8.91 33.55 -10.74
N ASP A 519 9.21 32.53 -9.95
CA ASP A 519 8.58 31.22 -10.03
C ASP A 519 7.13 31.18 -9.59
N SER A 520 6.29 30.61 -10.45
CA SER A 520 4.84 30.57 -10.35
C SER A 520 4.37 29.11 -10.49
N ILE A 521 4.08 28.48 -9.36
CA ILE A 521 3.72 27.06 -9.26
C ILE A 521 2.19 26.90 -9.31
N GLY A 522 1.69 26.01 -10.16
CA GLY A 522 0.27 25.70 -10.30
C GLY A 522 0.00 24.22 -10.10
N PHE A 523 -0.44 23.84 -8.90
CA PHE A 523 -0.89 22.49 -8.58
C PHE A 523 -2.40 22.40 -8.85
N ASN A 524 -2.77 21.97 -10.06
CA ASN A 524 -4.16 21.89 -10.51
C ASN A 524 -4.78 20.50 -10.21
N ILE A 525 -6.10 20.38 -10.33
CA ILE A 525 -6.85 19.13 -10.07
C ILE A 525 -7.78 18.83 -11.25
N THR A 526 -7.83 17.57 -11.68
CA THR A 526 -8.77 17.12 -12.71
C THR A 526 -10.19 17.05 -12.16
N LEU A 527 -11.05 17.98 -12.60
CA LEU A 527 -12.46 18.07 -12.21
C LEU A 527 -13.40 17.59 -13.34
N PRO A 528 -14.62 17.11 -13.03
CA PRO A 528 -15.62 16.73 -14.05
C PRO A 528 -16.13 17.89 -14.93
N THR A 529 -15.90 19.14 -14.50
CA THR A 529 -16.12 20.36 -15.27
C THR A 529 -14.79 21.08 -15.40
N GLU A 530 -14.44 21.47 -16.63
CA GLU A 530 -13.06 21.86 -16.96
C GLU A 530 -12.56 23.09 -16.18
N GLN A 531 -11.47 22.91 -15.43
CA GLN A 531 -10.72 23.98 -14.79
C GLN A 531 -9.36 24.08 -15.48
N HIS A 532 -9.29 24.88 -16.55
CA HIS A 532 -8.04 25.16 -17.25
C HIS A 532 -6.98 25.71 -16.28
N LEU A 533 -5.71 25.35 -16.52
CA LEU A 533 -4.57 25.99 -15.89
C LEU A 533 -4.48 27.44 -16.39
N ASN A 534 -4.30 28.41 -15.49
CA ASN A 534 -4.13 29.81 -15.90
C ASN A 534 -2.79 30.02 -16.63
N PRO A 535 -2.70 31.01 -17.56
CA PRO A 535 -1.56 31.14 -18.47
C PRO A 535 -0.29 31.70 -17.81
N TYR A 536 -0.31 31.98 -16.51
CA TYR A 536 0.80 32.59 -15.76
C TYR A 536 1.55 31.59 -14.87
N VAL A 537 1.32 30.29 -15.05
CA VAL A 537 2.00 29.23 -14.32
C VAL A 537 3.27 28.81 -15.07
N THR A 538 4.42 28.88 -14.40
CA THR A 538 5.73 28.50 -14.97
C THR A 538 6.07 27.04 -14.73
N GLU A 539 5.76 26.51 -13.54
CA GLU A 539 5.87 25.08 -13.20
C GLU A 539 4.51 24.54 -12.74
N ASN A 540 4.07 23.40 -13.27
CA ASN A 540 2.75 22.87 -12.96
C ASN A 540 2.75 21.35 -12.78
N TYR A 541 1.77 20.89 -12.02
CA TYR A 541 1.37 19.48 -12.02
C TYR A 541 -0.14 19.38 -11.89
N GLN A 542 -0.76 18.51 -12.70
CA GLN A 542 -2.19 18.26 -12.68
C GLN A 542 -2.45 16.94 -11.95
N PHE A 543 -2.86 17.04 -10.69
CA PHE A 543 -3.26 15.89 -9.88
C PHE A 543 -4.58 15.32 -10.41
N GLN A 544 -4.72 14.00 -10.29
CA GLN A 544 -6.00 13.30 -10.41
C GLN A 544 -6.68 13.16 -9.04
N HIS A 545 -5.89 13.18 -7.95
CA HIS A 545 -6.38 12.93 -6.60
C HIS A 545 -6.25 14.17 -5.68
N PHE A 546 -7.36 14.58 -5.09
CA PHE A 546 -7.41 15.71 -4.14
C PHE A 546 -6.44 15.54 -2.96
N PHE A 547 -6.27 14.32 -2.46
CA PHE A 547 -5.36 14.00 -1.35
C PHE A 547 -3.89 14.27 -1.70
N GLY A 548 -3.40 13.78 -2.84
CA GLY A 548 -2.03 13.99 -3.29
C GLY A 548 -1.74 15.48 -3.45
N ARG A 549 -2.68 16.20 -4.06
CA ARG A 549 -2.63 17.66 -4.24
C ARG A 549 -2.56 18.42 -2.91
N LYS A 550 -3.47 18.14 -1.99
CA LYS A 550 -3.52 18.80 -0.67
C LYS A 550 -2.20 18.64 0.05
N VAL A 551 -1.73 17.40 0.22
CA VAL A 551 -0.46 17.12 0.91
C VAL A 551 0.72 17.78 0.18
N ALA A 552 0.79 17.75 -1.14
CA ALA A 552 1.80 18.50 -1.90
C ALA A 552 1.73 20.02 -1.63
N MET A 553 0.53 20.58 -1.49
CA MET A 553 0.33 22.00 -1.14
C MET A 553 0.60 22.33 0.34
N THR A 554 0.76 21.34 1.23
CA THR A 554 1.13 21.54 2.65
C THR A 554 2.62 21.33 2.97
N LEU A 555 3.42 20.84 2.00
CA LEU A 555 4.80 20.43 2.24
C LEU A 555 5.82 21.55 1.95
N GLN A 556 6.76 21.77 2.87
CA GLN A 556 7.91 22.69 2.72
C GLN A 556 7.56 24.18 2.47
N MET A 557 6.45 24.67 3.03
CA MET A 557 6.03 26.06 2.87
C MET A 557 6.66 27.03 3.88
N SER A 558 6.96 28.25 3.44
CA SER A 558 7.35 29.39 4.29
C SER A 558 6.15 30.11 4.91
N ALA A 559 4.98 30.08 4.26
CA ALA A 559 3.72 30.63 4.77
C ALA A 559 2.50 30.18 3.92
N TYR A 560 1.31 30.32 4.50
CA TYR A 560 0.02 30.16 3.83
C TYR A 560 -0.78 31.45 3.88
N ILE A 561 -1.35 31.87 2.75
CA ILE A 561 -2.12 33.11 2.63
C ILE A 561 -3.49 32.79 2.04
N TYR A 562 -4.55 33.19 2.75
CA TYR A 562 -5.94 32.95 2.38
C TYR A 562 -6.62 34.29 2.12
N CYS A 563 -6.77 34.63 0.85
CA CYS A 563 -7.62 35.73 0.40
C CYS A 563 -9.09 35.28 0.38
N PRO A 564 -10.08 36.20 0.21
CA PRO A 564 -11.50 35.86 0.24
C PRO A 564 -11.88 34.72 -0.71
N GLY A 565 -12.66 33.76 -0.21
CA GLY A 565 -12.72 32.42 -0.78
C GLY A 565 -14.04 31.68 -0.62
N GLY A 566 -14.12 30.49 -1.23
CA GLY A 566 -15.27 29.58 -1.14
C GLY A 566 -14.94 28.34 -0.30
N PHE A 567 -15.78 27.30 -0.39
CA PHE A 567 -15.58 26.07 0.39
C PHE A 567 -14.18 25.45 0.25
N GLY A 568 -13.59 25.43 -0.96
CA GLY A 568 -12.21 24.96 -1.15
C GLY A 568 -11.16 25.80 -0.39
N THR A 569 -11.37 27.11 -0.25
CA THR A 569 -10.47 27.97 0.55
C THR A 569 -10.63 27.73 2.06
N LEU A 570 -11.84 27.35 2.50
CA LEU A 570 -12.13 27.02 3.91
C LEU A 570 -11.62 25.62 4.28
N ASP A 571 -11.75 24.67 3.36
CA ASP A 571 -11.24 23.29 3.47
C ASP A 571 -9.72 23.29 3.70
N GLU A 572 -8.96 23.93 2.80
CA GLU A 572 -7.50 24.10 2.92
C GLU A 572 -7.09 24.92 4.16
N LEU A 573 -7.94 25.84 4.64
CA LEU A 573 -7.68 26.62 5.86
C LEU A 573 -7.82 25.78 7.13
N PHE A 574 -8.94 25.09 7.29
CA PHE A 574 -9.17 24.29 8.49
C PHE A 574 -8.26 23.06 8.53
N GLU A 575 -7.85 22.51 7.38
CA GLU A 575 -6.82 21.46 7.32
C GLU A 575 -5.46 21.97 7.84
N ILE A 576 -4.93 23.07 7.30
CA ILE A 576 -3.64 23.64 7.74
C ILE A 576 -3.67 24.08 9.21
N VAL A 577 -4.76 24.71 9.67
CA VAL A 577 -4.92 25.09 11.09
C VAL A 577 -4.92 23.84 11.99
N THR A 578 -5.61 22.76 11.60
CA THR A 578 -5.64 21.51 12.37
C THR A 578 -4.29 20.81 12.38
N LEU A 579 -3.58 20.75 11.25
CA LEU A 579 -2.24 20.16 11.16
C LEU A 579 -1.23 20.94 12.02
N GLN A 580 -1.33 22.27 12.05
CA GLN A 580 -0.46 23.13 12.88
C GLN A 580 -0.84 23.08 14.37
N GLN A 581 -2.13 22.97 14.71
CA GLN A 581 -2.62 22.75 16.08
C GLN A 581 -2.12 21.42 16.66
N THR A 582 -2.17 20.35 15.85
CA THR A 582 -1.80 18.98 16.25
C THR A 582 -0.31 18.67 16.13
N GLY A 583 0.51 19.65 15.76
CA GLY A 583 1.97 19.50 15.61
C GLY A 583 2.39 18.54 14.47
N LYS A 584 1.52 18.32 13.48
CA LYS A 584 1.77 17.44 12.32
C LYS A 584 2.53 18.14 11.20
N ILE A 585 2.52 19.47 11.16
CA ILE A 585 3.40 20.29 10.33
C ILE A 585 4.16 21.31 11.21
N PRO A 586 5.32 21.82 10.78
CA PRO A 586 6.01 22.92 11.46
C PRO A 586 5.13 24.16 11.58
N ARG A 587 5.31 24.95 12.64
CA ARG A 587 4.53 26.17 12.85
C ARG A 587 5.02 27.31 11.95
N VAL A 588 4.25 27.64 10.93
CA VAL A 588 4.51 28.73 9.97
C VAL A 588 3.40 29.79 10.02
N PRO A 589 3.59 30.98 9.42
CA PRO A 589 2.55 32.00 9.33
C PRO A 589 1.35 31.54 8.50
N ILE A 590 0.17 31.55 9.12
CA ILE A 590 -1.13 31.41 8.46
C ILE A 590 -1.75 32.80 8.43
N ILE A 591 -2.03 33.35 7.25
CA ILE A 591 -2.44 34.75 7.08
C ILE A 591 -3.78 34.81 6.36
N LEU A 592 -4.78 35.43 6.99
CA LEU A 592 -6.13 35.62 6.49
C LEU A 592 -6.28 37.06 5.98
N PHE A 593 -6.07 37.24 4.68
CA PHE A 593 -6.08 38.56 4.05
C PHE A 593 -7.50 38.99 3.70
N GLY A 594 -7.88 40.24 4.01
CA GLY A 594 -9.23 40.77 3.81
C GLY A 594 -10.09 40.63 5.07
N SER A 595 -9.84 41.46 6.08
CA SER A 595 -10.44 41.35 7.41
C SER A 595 -11.97 41.45 7.39
N LYS A 596 -12.55 42.21 6.45
CA LYS A 596 -13.99 42.32 6.23
C LYS A 596 -14.65 40.97 5.90
N PHE A 597 -13.94 40.06 5.24
CA PHE A 597 -14.42 38.72 4.91
C PHE A 597 -14.23 37.73 6.07
N TRP A 598 -13.06 37.76 6.72
CA TRP A 598 -12.70 36.77 7.75
C TRP A 598 -13.29 37.04 9.15
N ASN A 599 -13.42 38.31 9.55
CA ASN A 599 -13.89 38.68 10.89
C ASN A 599 -15.30 38.14 11.25
N PRO A 600 -16.31 38.12 10.35
CA PRO A 600 -17.61 37.50 10.65
C PRO A 600 -17.50 36.01 10.98
N MET A 601 -16.68 35.26 10.25
CA MET A 601 -16.47 33.82 10.49
C MET A 601 -15.71 33.59 11.80
N MET A 602 -14.64 34.34 12.07
CA MET A 602 -13.85 34.12 13.28
C MET A 602 -14.58 34.57 14.56
N LYS A 603 -15.53 35.53 14.48
CA LYS A 603 -16.49 35.79 15.56
C LYS A 603 -17.44 34.62 15.83
N TYR A 604 -17.83 33.86 14.79
CA TYR A 604 -18.63 32.64 14.96
C TYR A 604 -17.79 31.51 15.59
N VAL A 605 -16.55 31.31 15.12
CA VAL A 605 -15.61 30.33 15.71
C VAL A 605 -15.32 30.65 17.18
N GLU A 606 -15.02 31.91 17.52
CA GLU A 606 -14.80 32.31 18.91
C GLU A 606 -16.06 32.11 19.77
N LYS A 607 -17.24 32.52 19.28
CA LYS A 607 -18.50 32.33 20.01
C LYS A 607 -18.81 30.84 20.23
N VAL A 608 -18.91 30.07 19.16
CA VAL A 608 -19.47 28.72 19.20
C VAL A 608 -18.41 27.70 19.61
N PHE A 609 -17.24 27.70 18.96
CA PHE A 609 -16.24 26.65 19.20
C PHE A 609 -15.46 26.89 20.49
N LEU A 610 -15.03 28.14 20.77
CA LEU A 610 -14.26 28.44 21.98
C LEU A 610 -15.16 28.65 23.22
N ARG A 611 -16.18 29.51 23.15
CA ARG A 611 -16.94 29.92 24.34
C ARG A 611 -18.10 28.97 24.70
N GLU A 612 -18.94 28.59 23.73
CA GLU A 612 -20.13 27.77 23.97
C GLU A 612 -19.81 26.27 24.10
N TYR A 613 -19.21 25.66 23.07
CA TYR A 613 -18.97 24.21 23.01
C TYR A 613 -17.57 23.77 23.47
N LYS A 614 -16.61 24.71 23.59
CA LYS A 614 -15.23 24.48 24.06
C LYS A 614 -14.47 23.38 23.29
N THR A 615 -14.71 23.30 21.98
CA THR A 615 -14.04 22.38 21.04
C THR A 615 -12.67 22.86 20.59
N ILE A 616 -12.31 24.13 20.87
CA ILE A 616 -10.97 24.70 20.67
C ILE A 616 -10.51 25.48 21.89
N THR A 617 -9.22 25.77 21.97
CA THR A 617 -8.58 26.56 23.03
C THR A 617 -8.34 28.02 22.60
N ALA A 618 -8.13 28.92 23.56
CA ALA A 618 -7.76 30.31 23.28
C ALA A 618 -6.34 30.48 22.68
N SER A 619 -5.56 29.40 22.64
CA SER A 619 -4.28 29.31 21.92
C SER A 619 -4.47 29.12 20.42
N ASP A 620 -5.56 28.46 20.00
CA ASP A 620 -5.75 28.05 18.61
C ASP A 620 -6.14 29.23 17.71
N LEU A 621 -6.82 30.22 18.29
CA LEU A 621 -7.04 31.54 17.68
C LEU A 621 -5.76 32.37 17.51
N LYS A 622 -4.59 31.87 17.95
CA LYS A 622 -3.25 32.45 17.72
C LYS A 622 -2.42 31.66 16.72
N LEU A 623 -3.04 30.74 15.98
CA LEU A 623 -2.39 30.00 14.88
C LEU A 623 -2.36 30.81 13.58
N PHE A 624 -3.24 31.81 13.43
CA PHE A 624 -3.37 32.65 12.24
C PHE A 624 -3.48 34.15 12.57
N THR A 625 -3.08 35.00 11.63
CA THR A 625 -3.25 36.47 11.65
C THR A 625 -4.35 36.89 10.69
N ILE A 626 -5.23 37.82 11.05
CA ILE A 626 -6.13 38.52 10.10
C ILE A 626 -5.56 39.91 9.82
N THR A 627 -5.40 40.30 8.56
CA THR A 627 -4.92 41.65 8.20
C THR A 627 -5.44 42.14 6.84
N ASP A 628 -5.32 43.46 6.61
CA ASP A 628 -5.52 44.14 5.32
C ASP A 628 -4.23 44.84 4.84
N ASP A 629 -3.12 44.76 5.61
CA ASP A 629 -1.83 45.41 5.30
C ASP A 629 -0.86 44.43 4.61
N ILE A 630 -0.57 44.67 3.33
CA ILE A 630 0.38 43.88 2.53
C ILE A 630 1.82 44.02 3.06
N ASP A 631 2.18 45.12 3.73
CA ASP A 631 3.46 45.22 4.44
C ASP A 631 3.48 44.33 5.69
N GLU A 632 2.35 44.15 6.39
CA GLU A 632 2.29 43.18 7.49
C GLU A 632 2.48 41.75 6.98
N VAL A 633 1.80 41.38 5.89
CA VAL A 633 1.95 40.06 5.24
C VAL A 633 3.42 39.75 4.98
N ILE A 634 4.13 40.65 4.28
CA ILE A 634 5.56 40.44 3.97
C ILE A 634 6.43 40.47 5.24
N ARG A 635 6.17 41.39 6.19
CA ARG A 635 6.94 41.49 7.44
C ARG A 635 6.86 40.20 8.27
N GLN A 636 5.68 39.61 8.42
CA GLN A 636 5.50 38.40 9.23
C GLN A 636 6.23 37.19 8.61
N VAL A 637 6.09 36.96 7.30
CA VAL A 637 6.74 35.83 6.61
C VAL A 637 8.26 35.99 6.53
N VAL A 638 8.75 37.17 6.14
CA VAL A 638 10.21 37.43 6.05
C VAL A 638 10.88 37.40 7.42
N LYS A 639 10.17 37.73 8.50
CA LYS A 639 10.68 37.53 9.86
C LYS A 639 10.77 36.04 10.19
N HIS A 640 9.68 35.29 10.02
CA HIS A 640 9.65 33.85 10.34
C HIS A 640 10.76 33.07 9.61
N GLU A 641 10.95 33.32 8.33
CA GLU A 641 11.98 32.64 7.53
C GLU A 641 13.41 33.01 8.00
N LYS A 642 13.64 34.22 8.52
CA LYS A 642 14.92 34.60 9.15
C LYS A 642 15.13 33.92 10.50
N ASP A 643 14.11 33.94 11.36
CA ASP A 643 14.17 33.33 12.70
C ASP A 643 14.49 31.82 12.58
N LYS A 644 13.85 31.12 11.62
CA LYS A 644 14.08 29.72 11.23
C LYS A 644 15.54 29.40 10.84
N HIS A 645 16.27 30.37 10.26
CA HIS A 645 17.67 30.20 9.87
C HIS A 645 18.68 30.52 10.98
N GLN A 646 18.25 31.09 12.11
CA GLN A 646 19.14 31.50 13.20
C GLN A 646 19.24 30.50 14.36
N ASP A 647 18.30 29.55 14.50
CA ASP A 647 18.38 28.45 15.47
C ASP A 647 18.21 27.06 14.82
N PRO A 648 19.30 26.43 14.34
CA PRO A 648 19.27 25.06 13.82
C PRO A 648 19.16 23.97 14.91
N LYS A 649 18.85 24.31 16.16
CA LYS A 649 18.69 23.35 17.28
C LYS A 649 17.32 23.38 17.97
N GLY A 650 16.42 24.30 17.60
CA GLY A 650 15.11 24.48 18.23
C GLY A 650 14.02 23.42 17.93
N ALA A 651 14.33 22.33 17.23
CA ALA A 651 13.34 21.47 16.57
C ALA A 651 12.96 20.15 17.29
N VAL A 652 13.16 20.01 18.61
CA VAL A 652 12.57 18.91 19.41
C VAL A 652 12.06 19.42 20.77
N PRO A 653 10.74 19.56 20.97
CA PRO A 653 10.19 19.93 22.27
C PRO A 653 10.19 18.76 23.26
N GLY A 654 11.05 18.84 24.28
CA GLY A 654 10.74 18.33 25.63
C GLY A 654 10.85 16.82 25.90
N SER A 655 12.07 16.32 26.07
CA SER A 655 12.33 15.34 27.14
C SER A 655 12.89 16.06 28.35
N GLU A 656 12.11 16.16 29.43
CA GLU A 656 12.53 16.91 30.63
C GLU A 656 13.61 16.17 31.42
N LYS A 657 14.78 16.80 31.56
CA LYS A 657 15.84 16.32 32.44
C LYS A 657 15.49 16.68 33.88
N SER A 658 15.23 15.68 34.71
CA SER A 658 15.11 15.86 36.17
C SER A 658 16.39 16.44 36.74
N ARG A 659 16.31 17.66 37.31
CA ARG A 659 17.39 18.24 38.10
C ARG A 659 17.31 17.67 39.52
N SER A 660 18.36 16.98 39.94
CA SER A 660 18.53 16.61 41.34
C SER A 660 19.12 17.76 42.15
N THR A 661 18.40 18.21 43.18
CA THR A 661 18.95 19.04 44.27
C THR A 661 18.20 18.76 45.57
N LYS A 662 18.91 18.07 46.47
CA LYS A 662 18.75 18.02 47.94
C LYS A 662 17.33 18.04 48.51
#